data_AF-A0A2J7PTU8-F1
#
_entry.id   AF-A0A2J7PTU8-F1
#
_cell.length_a   1.000
_cell.length_b   1.000
_cell.length_c   1.000
_cell.angle_alpha   90.00
_cell.angle_beta   90.00
_cell.angle_gamma   90.00
#
_symmetry.space_group_name_H-M   'P 1'
#
loop_
_entity.id
_entity.type
_entity.pdbx_description
1 polymer ?
#
loop_
_entity_poly.entity_id
_entity_poly.type
_entity_poly.pdbx_seq_one_letter_code
_entity_poly.pdbx_strand_id
1 'polypeptide(L)'
;MLVTEFLAEHEISQTAEDFPNEIGSTSSLNRDISAENSVELNGPGDTHFDAEQHWEMNYHEAAIFLEEGENNEKFDSHPHNSEALPAYLLVHNRWYYGLDMATSLILLALAFVEEPALPLFKLPVGVHGSIELLALSVIGVELTLKLRWIGWKTILKHKRTMIKCVTLGIMFVEAVTVLVRQSSHFRVTRALRPIFLVDTCHCGGVRRFIRQIFQSLPPILDMMGLLLFFVTIYALLGYFLFSDDPRDQHFTTLHDSFVSMFVLLTTANFPDVMMPSYSRSKWFSIFFVSYLCTVLYVLMNLMLAVVYETFTRIERDKFRKLLLHKRKACQHAFRLLVSKQNPCRMRFKQFEGLMRYYAPKKSPRDVVLMFKELSATGTCSLSLEEFYSVYDAVTLKWEAQFSQIPWFHTTWAPLQTFCQFTHDFVTWKYFEYIVYGLILTNGLAMIFRILEFNDDLQESALSFSASWDTILFVGLFVVEVVLKILGLGITQYFGSGWNIYDFSVTLLSLFGVIILSLAPSFVYVVVLRPLRLLRLFKLKKRYRDVFGTLVLLTPLMCSTAVVMLVLYYFFAIIGMELFAGYDMRNCCVNSTVEDFYKYSANGSTVLGYYYLNNFDNLLTGTITLFELTVVNNWFILMNSYALVVSPWSRAYFMLFYLFTMIVLTIVVASVLEAFRFRIQYKRQTSKREEEQMLHEEVDLKWEEMQAWVQDFQLLERLRADLVVGGTATFIGCRPRNREVLQRRMYRTEIEEWMKEADLTDKLEHGSGGMRDENEERIINYDQIILGGPLTGEGDSYQHAVPIN
;
A
#
# COMPACT_ATOMS: atom_id res chain seq x y z
N MET A 1 42.12 4.99 -49.43
CA MET A 1 41.63 3.79 -50.14
C MET A 1 41.17 2.71 -49.17
N LEU A 2 42.01 2.24 -48.23
CA LEU A 2 41.57 1.29 -47.18
C LEU A 2 40.58 1.89 -46.15
N VAL A 3 40.67 3.18 -45.83
CA VAL A 3 39.69 3.87 -44.94
C VAL A 3 38.35 4.13 -45.65
N THR A 4 38.38 4.29 -46.98
CA THR A 4 37.18 4.51 -47.78
C THR A 4 36.43 3.21 -48.09
N GLU A 5 37.13 2.07 -48.18
CA GLU A 5 36.47 0.75 -48.24
C GLU A 5 35.87 0.34 -46.89
N PHE A 6 36.53 0.65 -45.76
CA PHE A 6 35.99 0.37 -44.43
C PHE A 6 34.77 1.26 -44.11
N LEU A 7 34.75 2.52 -44.59
CA LEU A 7 33.58 3.39 -44.50
C LEU A 7 32.49 3.00 -45.50
N ALA A 8 32.82 2.48 -46.68
CA ALA A 8 31.84 1.99 -47.65
C ALA A 8 31.18 0.68 -47.19
N GLU A 9 31.92 -0.28 -46.60
CA GLU A 9 31.31 -1.46 -45.97
C GLU A 9 30.49 -1.11 -44.71
N HIS A 10 30.85 -0.02 -44.00
CA HIS A 10 30.02 0.51 -42.91
C HIS A 10 28.75 1.22 -43.41
N GLU A 11 28.82 2.00 -44.49
CA GLU A 11 27.66 2.65 -45.10
C GLU A 11 26.70 1.64 -45.77
N ILE A 12 27.23 0.54 -46.31
CA ILE A 12 26.42 -0.54 -46.92
C ILE A 12 25.68 -1.38 -45.85
N SER A 13 26.18 -1.44 -44.61
CA SER A 13 25.46 -2.06 -43.48
C SER A 13 24.49 -1.10 -42.77
N GLN A 14 24.69 0.22 -42.93
CA GLN A 14 23.89 1.27 -42.27
C GLN A 14 22.60 1.63 -43.02
N THR A 15 22.35 1.07 -44.20
CA THR A 15 21.19 1.32 -45.06
C THR A 15 20.28 0.10 -45.23
N ALA A 16 20.38 -0.90 -44.35
CA ALA A 16 19.36 -1.95 -44.26
C ALA A 16 18.14 -1.38 -43.53
N GLU A 17 17.08 -1.09 -44.28
CA GLU A 17 15.75 -0.79 -43.72
C GLU A 17 15.32 -1.97 -42.83
N ASP A 18 15.13 -1.69 -41.55
CA ASP A 18 14.70 -2.67 -40.56
C ASP A 18 13.20 -2.90 -40.77
N PHE A 19 12.84 -4.08 -41.26
CA PHE A 19 11.44 -4.47 -41.35
C PHE A 19 10.91 -4.91 -39.98
N PRO A 20 9.72 -4.45 -39.60
CA PRO A 20 9.10 -4.80 -38.34
C PRO A 20 8.70 -6.28 -38.29
N ASN A 21 8.59 -6.79 -37.07
CA ASN A 21 8.16 -8.16 -36.83
C ASN A 21 6.63 -8.26 -36.92
N GLU A 22 6.10 -9.23 -37.65
CA GLU A 22 4.65 -9.37 -37.92
C GLU A 22 3.90 -10.15 -36.82
N ILE A 23 4.53 -10.41 -35.68
CA ILE A 23 3.95 -11.21 -34.59
C ILE A 23 2.81 -10.45 -33.86
N GLY A 24 2.70 -9.13 -34.07
CA GLY A 24 1.65 -8.30 -33.49
C GLY A 24 0.27 -8.46 -34.13
N SER A 25 -0.68 -7.72 -33.55
CA SER A 25 -2.12 -7.61 -33.86
C SER A 25 -2.52 -7.61 -35.36
N THR A 26 -1.67 -7.14 -36.26
CA THR A 26 -1.96 -7.01 -37.69
C THR A 26 -1.86 -8.31 -38.51
N SER A 27 -1.35 -9.42 -37.95
CA SER A 27 -1.37 -10.71 -38.66
C SER A 27 -2.79 -11.21 -38.97
N SER A 28 -3.79 -10.76 -38.21
CA SER A 28 -5.21 -11.00 -38.46
C SER A 28 -5.77 -10.09 -39.57
N LEU A 29 -5.48 -8.78 -39.53
CA LEU A 29 -5.95 -7.82 -40.53
C LEU A 29 -5.38 -8.07 -41.92
N ASN A 30 -4.09 -8.43 -42.03
CA ASN A 30 -3.51 -8.75 -43.33
C ASN A 30 -4.11 -10.01 -43.94
N ARG A 31 -4.70 -10.91 -43.15
CA ARG A 31 -5.38 -12.11 -43.64
C ARG A 31 -6.77 -11.79 -44.23
N ASP A 32 -7.46 -10.78 -43.69
CA ASP A 32 -8.76 -10.33 -44.19
C ASP A 32 -8.62 -9.35 -45.38
N ILE A 33 -7.59 -8.49 -45.36
CA ILE A 33 -7.33 -7.53 -46.47
C ILE A 33 -6.71 -8.21 -47.69
N SER A 34 -5.85 -9.23 -47.50
CA SER A 34 -5.29 -10.00 -48.62
C SER A 34 -6.30 -10.93 -49.31
N ALA A 35 -7.47 -11.15 -48.70
CA ALA A 35 -8.57 -11.89 -49.33
C ALA A 35 -9.42 -11.01 -50.26
N GLU A 36 -9.46 -9.68 -50.07
CA GLU A 36 -10.30 -8.78 -50.87
C GLU A 36 -9.54 -7.94 -51.90
N ASN A 37 -8.26 -7.62 -51.70
CA ASN A 37 -7.48 -6.82 -52.66
C ASN A 37 -6.26 -7.58 -53.20
N SER A 38 -6.52 -8.49 -54.13
CA SER A 38 -5.50 -8.84 -55.13
C SER A 38 -5.78 -8.02 -56.39
N VAL A 39 -4.74 -7.40 -56.93
CA VAL A 39 -4.70 -6.44 -58.06
C VAL A 39 -4.82 -4.97 -57.63
N GLU A 40 -3.71 -4.39 -57.18
CA GLU A 40 -3.22 -3.10 -57.70
C GLU A 40 -1.72 -2.93 -57.38
N LEU A 41 -0.97 -2.34 -58.32
CA LEU A 41 0.49 -2.21 -58.28
C LEU A 41 0.92 -1.15 -57.24
N ASN A 42 1.61 -1.56 -56.18
CA ASN A 42 2.26 -0.61 -55.26
C ASN A 42 3.58 -0.09 -55.86
N GLY A 43 3.70 1.25 -55.92
CA GLY A 43 4.95 1.94 -56.21
C GLY A 43 5.89 1.98 -55.00
N PRO A 44 7.18 2.27 -55.19
CA PRO A 44 8.21 2.21 -54.12
C PRO A 44 8.05 3.26 -52.99
N GLY A 45 7.05 4.14 -53.06
CA GLY A 45 6.77 5.15 -52.03
C GLY A 45 5.77 4.71 -50.95
N ASP A 46 4.86 3.78 -51.26
CA ASP A 46 3.78 3.37 -50.34
C ASP A 46 4.27 2.39 -49.27
N THR A 47 5.29 1.58 -49.59
CA THR A 47 5.86 0.59 -48.66
C THR A 47 6.58 1.22 -47.47
N HIS A 48 7.10 2.44 -47.60
CA HIS A 48 7.83 3.14 -46.55
C HIS A 48 6.88 3.69 -45.48
N PHE A 49 5.77 4.27 -45.92
CA PHE A 49 4.74 4.84 -45.04
C PHE A 49 4.03 3.77 -44.21
N ASP A 50 3.76 2.61 -44.79
CA ASP A 50 3.17 1.47 -44.08
C ASP A 50 4.14 0.87 -43.04
N ALA A 51 5.44 0.84 -43.32
CA ALA A 51 6.44 0.31 -42.39
C ALA A 51 6.63 1.20 -41.14
N GLU A 52 6.62 2.52 -41.30
CA GLU A 52 6.71 3.46 -40.17
C GLU A 52 5.47 3.39 -39.27
N GLN A 53 4.26 3.34 -39.84
CA GLN A 53 3.04 3.14 -39.06
C GLN A 53 3.03 1.80 -38.32
N HIS A 54 3.56 0.74 -38.93
CA HIS A 54 3.68 -0.56 -38.29
C HIS A 54 4.64 -0.54 -37.09
N TRP A 55 5.77 0.14 -37.21
CA TRP A 55 6.68 0.36 -36.08
C TRP A 55 6.02 1.18 -34.96
N GLU A 56 5.27 2.24 -35.28
CA GLU A 56 4.56 3.02 -34.26
C GLU A 56 3.55 2.19 -33.47
N MET A 57 2.81 1.30 -34.15
CA MET A 57 1.89 0.37 -33.51
C MET A 57 2.61 -0.63 -32.62
N ASN A 58 3.74 -1.20 -33.08
CA ASN A 58 4.54 -2.12 -32.27
C ASN A 58 5.12 -1.44 -31.02
N TYR A 59 5.55 -0.18 -31.12
CA TYR A 59 6.02 0.60 -29.96
C TYR A 59 4.91 0.80 -28.93
N HIS A 60 3.70 1.08 -29.39
CA HIS A 60 2.55 1.25 -28.52
C HIS A 60 2.13 -0.08 -27.87
N GLU A 61 2.06 -1.18 -28.64
CA GLU A 61 1.73 -2.52 -28.14
C GLU A 61 2.77 -3.01 -27.12
N ALA A 62 4.07 -2.82 -27.41
CA ALA A 62 5.15 -3.16 -26.50
C ALA A 62 5.13 -2.33 -25.20
N ALA A 63 4.77 -1.04 -25.29
CA ALA A 63 4.58 -0.20 -24.10
C ALA A 63 3.43 -0.72 -23.22
N ILE A 64 2.32 -1.14 -23.83
CA ILE A 64 1.17 -1.73 -23.12
C ILE A 64 1.58 -3.02 -22.40
N PHE A 65 2.35 -3.91 -23.03
CA PHE A 65 2.86 -5.12 -22.35
C PHE A 65 3.67 -4.79 -21.10
N LEU A 66 4.53 -3.77 -21.16
CA LEU A 66 5.32 -3.34 -20.01
C LEU A 66 4.44 -2.75 -18.90
N GLU A 67 3.41 -1.96 -19.25
CA GLU A 67 2.43 -1.42 -18.31
C GLU A 67 1.59 -2.53 -17.64
N GLU A 68 1.11 -3.51 -18.41
CA GLU A 68 0.40 -4.70 -17.91
C GLU A 68 1.30 -5.51 -16.96
N GLY A 69 2.59 -5.63 -17.31
CA GLY A 69 3.62 -6.23 -16.47
C GLY A 69 3.81 -5.50 -15.13
N GLU A 70 3.86 -4.17 -15.15
CA GLU A 70 4.00 -3.33 -13.94
C GLU A 70 2.75 -3.39 -13.04
N ASN A 71 1.56 -3.33 -13.65
CA ASN A 71 0.28 -3.34 -12.96
C ASN A 71 -0.16 -4.74 -12.49
N ASN A 72 0.55 -5.80 -12.91
CA ASN A 72 0.21 -7.21 -12.67
C ASN A 72 -1.18 -7.55 -13.22
N GLU A 73 -1.38 -7.23 -14.50
CA GLU A 73 -2.55 -7.60 -15.29
C GLU A 73 -2.29 -8.84 -16.13
N LYS A 74 -3.31 -9.65 -16.38
CA LYS A 74 -3.14 -10.86 -17.19
C LYS A 74 -3.02 -10.50 -18.67
N PHE A 75 -2.07 -11.14 -19.36
CA PHE A 75 -1.89 -10.97 -20.80
C PHE A 75 -3.05 -11.54 -21.65
N ASP A 76 -3.94 -12.36 -21.06
CA ASP A 76 -5.13 -12.91 -21.77
C ASP A 76 -6.12 -11.82 -22.25
N SER A 77 -6.11 -10.65 -21.60
CA SER A 77 -6.97 -9.51 -21.92
C SER A 77 -6.28 -8.42 -22.75
N HIS A 78 -5.11 -8.73 -23.33
CA HIS A 78 -4.34 -7.79 -24.10
C HIS A 78 -5.13 -7.27 -25.32
N PRO A 79 -5.14 -5.96 -25.61
CA PRO A 79 -5.89 -5.40 -26.71
C PRO A 79 -5.23 -5.72 -28.07
N HIS A 80 -5.58 -6.87 -28.66
CA HIS A 80 -5.07 -7.29 -29.97
C HIS A 80 -5.75 -6.60 -31.17
N ASN A 81 -6.88 -5.89 -30.99
CA ASN A 81 -7.61 -5.25 -32.08
C ASN A 81 -7.54 -3.73 -31.97
N SER A 82 -7.48 -3.03 -33.11
CA SER A 82 -7.52 -1.56 -33.18
C SER A 82 -8.79 -0.97 -32.55
N GLU A 83 -9.91 -1.71 -32.54
CA GLU A 83 -11.16 -1.30 -31.89
C GLU A 83 -11.13 -1.43 -30.36
N ALA A 84 -10.31 -2.35 -29.81
CA ALA A 84 -10.20 -2.59 -28.37
C ALA A 84 -9.23 -1.62 -27.69
N LEU A 85 -8.23 -1.11 -28.44
CA LEU A 85 -7.21 -0.20 -27.94
C LEU A 85 -7.79 1.12 -27.37
N PRO A 86 -8.74 1.83 -28.02
CA PRO A 86 -9.36 3.02 -27.44
C PRO A 86 -10.10 2.74 -26.12
N ALA A 87 -10.74 1.57 -26.00
CA ALA A 87 -11.41 1.17 -24.78
C ALA A 87 -10.41 0.88 -23.65
N TYR A 88 -9.30 0.21 -23.97
CA TYR A 88 -8.18 -0.01 -23.04
C TYR A 88 -7.62 1.33 -22.52
N LEU A 89 -7.27 2.25 -23.42
CA LEU A 89 -6.68 3.55 -23.07
C LEU A 89 -7.63 4.42 -22.24
N LEU A 90 -8.93 4.35 -22.50
CA LEU A 90 -9.95 5.07 -21.73
C LEU A 90 -10.04 4.54 -20.29
N VAL A 91 -10.03 3.21 -20.12
CA VAL A 91 -10.08 2.56 -18.79
C VAL A 91 -8.80 2.82 -17.99
N HIS A 92 -7.65 2.87 -18.65
CA HIS A 92 -6.35 3.10 -17.99
C HIS A 92 -6.02 4.58 -17.76
N ASN A 93 -6.95 5.48 -18.08
CA ASN A 93 -6.76 6.90 -17.84
C ASN A 93 -6.86 7.23 -16.33
N ARG A 94 -6.02 8.18 -15.88
CA ARG A 94 -6.02 8.68 -14.50
C ARG A 94 -7.37 9.23 -14.06
N TRP A 95 -8.11 9.83 -14.98
CA TRP A 95 -9.47 10.34 -14.74
C TRP A 95 -10.45 9.21 -14.39
N TYR A 96 -10.41 8.09 -15.13
CA TYR A 96 -11.24 6.93 -14.85
C TYR A 96 -10.95 6.38 -13.43
N TYR A 97 -9.67 6.23 -13.08
CA TYR A 97 -9.29 5.78 -11.73
C TYR A 97 -9.65 6.76 -10.62
N GLY A 98 -9.62 8.06 -10.89
CA GLY A 98 -10.05 9.09 -9.95
C GLY A 98 -11.56 9.07 -9.74
N LEU A 99 -12.33 8.84 -10.80
CA LEU A 99 -13.79 8.79 -10.78
C LEU A 99 -14.30 7.56 -10.01
N ASP A 100 -13.78 6.35 -10.27
CA ASP A 100 -14.11 5.10 -9.54
C ASP A 100 -13.79 5.21 -8.04
N MET A 101 -12.67 5.89 -7.70
CA MET A 101 -12.32 6.14 -6.30
C MET A 101 -13.26 7.15 -5.64
N ALA A 102 -13.58 8.26 -6.31
CA ALA A 102 -14.46 9.28 -5.78
C ALA A 102 -15.90 8.76 -5.57
N THR A 103 -16.45 8.01 -6.53
CA THR A 103 -17.79 7.42 -6.41
C THR A 103 -17.85 6.38 -5.30
N SER A 104 -16.82 5.54 -5.18
CA SER A 104 -16.70 4.58 -4.08
C SER A 104 -16.65 5.28 -2.71
N LEU A 105 -15.87 6.37 -2.57
CA LEU A 105 -15.80 7.13 -1.33
C LEU A 105 -17.12 7.83 -0.99
N ILE A 106 -17.83 8.37 -1.98
CA ILE A 106 -19.17 8.96 -1.79
C ILE A 106 -20.15 7.89 -1.28
N LEU A 107 -20.12 6.69 -1.86
CA LEU A 107 -21.00 5.59 -1.45
C LEU A 107 -20.74 5.15 0.01
N LEU A 108 -19.48 5.12 0.45
CA LEU A 108 -19.14 4.83 1.84
C LEU A 108 -19.55 5.97 2.78
N ALA A 109 -19.32 7.22 2.37
CA ALA A 109 -19.66 8.42 3.15
C ALA A 109 -21.16 8.59 3.38
N LEU A 110 -22.00 8.04 2.48
CA LEU A 110 -23.45 8.07 2.62
C LEU A 110 -23.93 7.42 3.93
N ALA A 111 -23.17 6.48 4.50
CA ALA A 111 -23.50 5.85 5.77
C ALA A 111 -23.42 6.80 6.98
N PHE A 112 -22.82 7.99 6.86
CA PHE A 112 -22.89 9.02 7.92
C PHE A 112 -24.22 9.79 7.93
N VAL A 113 -24.95 9.71 6.82
CA VAL A 113 -26.11 10.56 6.50
C VAL A 113 -27.42 9.76 6.48
N GLU A 114 -27.32 8.48 6.14
CA GLU A 114 -28.43 7.52 6.18
C GLU A 114 -28.82 7.16 7.61
N GLU A 115 -30.09 6.82 7.82
CA GLU A 115 -30.54 6.30 9.11
C GLU A 115 -29.85 4.96 9.44
N PRO A 116 -29.29 4.79 10.66
CA PRO A 116 -29.28 5.76 11.75
C PRO A 116 -28.14 6.80 11.61
N ALA A 117 -28.55 8.07 11.45
CA ALA A 117 -27.70 9.17 10.99
C ALA A 117 -27.22 10.04 12.15
N LEU A 118 -26.04 10.65 11.99
CA LEU A 118 -25.62 11.71 12.89
C LEU A 118 -26.66 12.83 12.87
N PRO A 119 -27.14 13.32 14.03
CA PRO A 119 -28.24 14.27 14.10
C PRO A 119 -27.95 15.59 13.38
N LEU A 120 -26.67 15.96 13.23
CA LEU A 120 -26.23 17.14 12.47
C LEU A 120 -26.32 16.96 10.94
N PHE A 121 -26.23 15.72 10.44
CA PHE A 121 -26.07 15.40 9.02
C PHE A 121 -27.26 14.61 8.44
N LYS A 122 -28.40 14.55 9.13
CA LYS A 122 -29.57 13.80 8.68
C LYS A 122 -30.17 14.40 7.39
N LEU A 123 -30.14 13.65 6.29
CA LEU A 123 -30.80 14.02 5.03
C LEU A 123 -32.14 13.27 4.85
N PRO A 124 -33.10 13.86 4.11
CA PRO A 124 -34.35 13.18 3.77
C PRO A 124 -34.10 11.96 2.86
N VAL A 125 -34.98 10.96 2.96
CA VAL A 125 -34.84 9.65 2.32
C VAL A 125 -34.66 9.74 0.81
N GLY A 126 -35.43 10.62 0.15
CA GLY A 126 -35.32 10.86 -1.28
C GLY A 126 -33.95 11.38 -1.71
N VAL A 127 -33.29 12.23 -0.91
CA VAL A 127 -32.00 12.82 -1.27
C VAL A 127 -30.90 11.79 -1.17
N HIS A 128 -30.73 11.13 -0.03
CA HIS A 128 -29.66 10.14 0.10
C HIS A 128 -29.90 8.93 -0.83
N GLY A 129 -31.15 8.50 -1.03
CA GLY A 129 -31.49 7.43 -1.98
C GLY A 129 -31.18 7.81 -3.44
N SER A 130 -31.39 9.08 -3.82
CA SER A 130 -31.01 9.55 -5.17
C SER A 130 -29.50 9.61 -5.37
N ILE A 131 -28.73 10.00 -4.35
CA ILE A 131 -27.26 10.02 -4.39
C ILE A 131 -26.72 8.58 -4.49
N GLU A 132 -27.30 7.64 -3.74
CA GLU A 132 -26.97 6.23 -3.83
C GLU A 132 -27.21 5.69 -5.24
N LEU A 133 -28.40 5.93 -5.80
CA LEU A 133 -28.73 5.47 -7.14
C LEU A 133 -27.81 6.07 -8.22
N LEU A 134 -27.48 7.35 -8.09
CA LEU A 134 -26.52 8.02 -8.97
C LEU A 134 -25.14 7.35 -8.88
N ALA A 135 -24.60 7.18 -7.67
CA ALA A 135 -23.29 6.56 -7.47
C ALA A 135 -23.23 5.13 -8.03
N LEU A 136 -24.26 4.31 -7.78
CA LEU A 136 -24.36 2.96 -8.32
C LEU A 136 -24.47 2.96 -9.86
N SER A 137 -25.21 3.92 -10.43
CA SER A 137 -25.31 4.04 -11.89
C SER A 137 -23.97 4.36 -12.55
N VAL A 138 -23.15 5.23 -11.93
CA VAL A 138 -21.82 5.58 -12.43
C VAL A 138 -20.88 4.36 -12.36
N ILE A 139 -20.89 3.61 -11.26
CA ILE A 139 -20.14 2.35 -11.14
C ILE A 139 -20.61 1.33 -12.20
N GLY A 140 -21.91 1.30 -12.51
CA GLY A 140 -22.47 0.50 -13.59
C GLY A 140 -21.91 0.88 -14.96
N VAL A 141 -21.86 2.18 -15.29
CA VAL A 141 -21.27 2.68 -16.55
C VAL A 141 -19.79 2.31 -16.63
N GLU A 142 -19.02 2.50 -15.56
CA GLU A 142 -17.61 2.10 -15.50
C GLU A 142 -17.39 0.62 -15.77
N LEU A 143 -18.27 -0.23 -15.25
CA LEU A 143 -18.23 -1.68 -15.49
C LEU A 143 -18.57 -2.01 -16.94
N THR A 144 -19.51 -1.30 -17.57
CA THR A 144 -19.80 -1.49 -19.01
C THR A 144 -18.63 -1.10 -19.92
N LEU A 145 -17.84 -0.09 -19.54
CA LEU A 145 -16.62 0.29 -20.26
C LEU A 145 -15.56 -0.82 -20.17
N LYS A 146 -15.36 -1.40 -18.98
CA LYS A 146 -14.50 -2.58 -18.79
C LYS A 146 -15.00 -3.79 -19.59
N LEU A 147 -16.32 -3.95 -19.70
CA LEU A 147 -16.94 -5.02 -20.48
C LEU A 147 -16.66 -4.93 -21.97
N ARG A 148 -16.61 -3.71 -22.51
CA ARG A 148 -16.26 -3.47 -23.91
C ARG A 148 -14.83 -3.87 -24.25
N TRP A 149 -13.88 -3.67 -23.34
CA TRP A 149 -12.48 -4.05 -23.53
C TRP A 149 -12.24 -5.56 -23.30
N ILE A 150 -12.63 -6.10 -22.14
CA ILE A 150 -12.26 -7.46 -21.70
C ILE A 150 -13.15 -8.54 -22.34
N GLY A 151 -14.39 -8.19 -22.69
CA GLY A 151 -15.39 -9.11 -23.21
C GLY A 151 -16.16 -9.91 -22.14
N TRP A 152 -17.36 -10.36 -22.50
CA TRP A 152 -18.32 -11.00 -21.59
C TRP A 152 -17.83 -12.32 -20.98
N LYS A 153 -17.24 -13.20 -21.81
CA LYS A 153 -16.77 -14.53 -21.35
C LYS A 153 -15.68 -14.41 -20.30
N THR A 154 -14.75 -13.49 -20.49
CA THR A 154 -13.59 -13.28 -19.60
C THR A 154 -14.01 -12.60 -18.29
N ILE A 155 -14.92 -11.61 -18.33
CA ILE A 155 -15.43 -10.96 -17.12
C ILE A 155 -16.23 -11.91 -16.24
N LEU A 156 -17.09 -12.75 -16.82
CA LEU A 156 -17.89 -13.71 -16.05
C LEU A 156 -17.01 -14.81 -15.40
N LYS A 157 -15.87 -15.15 -16.01
CA LYS A 157 -14.88 -16.05 -15.40
C LYS A 157 -14.12 -15.37 -14.25
N HIS A 158 -13.97 -14.05 -14.28
CA HIS A 158 -13.20 -13.32 -13.27
C HIS A 158 -14.00 -13.10 -11.97
N LYS A 159 -13.73 -13.93 -10.94
CA LYS A 159 -14.48 -13.96 -9.67
C LYS A 159 -14.65 -12.59 -9.00
N ARG A 160 -13.65 -11.72 -9.05
CA ARG A 160 -13.72 -10.37 -8.43
C ARG A 160 -14.77 -9.50 -9.12
N THR A 161 -14.74 -9.47 -10.45
CA THR A 161 -15.68 -8.66 -11.24
C THR A 161 -17.08 -9.23 -11.08
N MET A 162 -17.23 -10.56 -11.05
CA MET A 162 -18.50 -11.23 -10.75
C MET A 162 -19.08 -10.82 -9.39
N ILE A 163 -18.28 -10.85 -8.32
CA ILE A 163 -18.74 -10.41 -7.00
C ILE A 163 -19.21 -8.94 -7.06
N LYS A 164 -18.43 -8.05 -7.71
CA LYS A 164 -18.81 -6.64 -7.91
C LYS A 164 -20.12 -6.49 -8.69
N CYS A 165 -20.35 -7.30 -9.73
CA CYS A 165 -21.59 -7.28 -10.52
C CYS A 165 -22.80 -7.70 -9.67
N VAL A 166 -22.65 -8.79 -8.90
CA VAL A 166 -23.71 -9.32 -8.03
C VAL A 166 -24.05 -8.31 -6.93
N THR A 167 -23.05 -7.73 -6.26
CA THR A 167 -23.28 -6.73 -5.22
C THR A 167 -23.89 -5.45 -5.79
N LEU A 168 -23.45 -5.00 -6.96
CA LEU A 168 -24.03 -3.86 -7.67
C LEU A 168 -25.51 -4.11 -7.98
N GLY A 169 -25.87 -5.28 -8.49
CA GLY A 169 -27.24 -5.65 -8.80
C GLY A 169 -28.15 -5.66 -7.56
N ILE A 170 -27.71 -6.30 -6.47
CA ILE A 170 -28.46 -6.34 -5.21
C ILE A 170 -28.68 -4.92 -4.65
N MET A 171 -27.62 -4.12 -4.59
CA MET A 171 -27.69 -2.76 -4.07
C MET A 171 -28.52 -1.82 -4.93
N PHE A 172 -28.47 -1.98 -6.26
CA PHE A 172 -29.27 -1.18 -7.17
C PHE A 172 -30.78 -1.45 -6.97
N VAL A 173 -31.17 -2.73 -6.89
CA VAL A 173 -32.55 -3.11 -6.58
C VAL A 173 -32.98 -2.53 -5.24
N GLU A 174 -32.14 -2.64 -4.22
CA GLU A 174 -32.45 -2.10 -2.90
C GLU A 174 -32.60 -0.57 -2.90
N ALA A 175 -31.69 0.17 -3.54
CA ALA A 175 -31.76 1.62 -3.66
C ALA A 175 -33.07 2.07 -4.34
N VAL A 176 -33.49 1.37 -5.41
CA VAL A 176 -34.78 1.61 -6.06
C VAL A 176 -35.94 1.32 -5.10
N THR A 177 -35.91 0.21 -4.35
CA THR A 177 -36.98 -0.10 -3.39
C THR A 177 -37.11 0.93 -2.27
N VAL A 178 -36.00 1.47 -1.77
CA VAL A 178 -36.00 2.55 -0.76
C VAL A 178 -36.60 3.83 -1.32
N LEU A 179 -36.24 4.19 -2.56
CA LEU A 179 -36.78 5.37 -3.24
C LEU A 179 -38.29 5.24 -3.51
N VAL A 180 -38.77 4.04 -3.87
CA VAL A 180 -40.21 3.82 -4.10
C VAL A 180 -40.99 3.82 -2.78
N ARG A 181 -40.47 3.17 -1.74
CA ARG A 181 -41.17 3.06 -0.45
C ARG A 181 -41.09 4.33 0.40
N GLN A 182 -40.14 5.22 0.14
CA GLN A 182 -39.84 6.41 0.95
C GLN A 182 -39.59 6.10 2.44
N SER A 183 -39.20 4.86 2.74
CA SER A 183 -38.93 4.37 4.09
C SER A 183 -37.71 3.45 4.07
N SER A 184 -36.79 3.63 5.01
CA SER A 184 -35.67 2.71 5.22
C SER A 184 -36.19 1.39 5.82
N HIS A 185 -35.77 0.26 5.26
CA HIS A 185 -35.96 -1.06 5.87
C HIS A 185 -34.65 -1.52 6.52
N PHE A 186 -34.56 -2.77 6.96
CA PHE A 186 -33.32 -3.35 7.49
C PHE A 186 -32.29 -3.53 6.35
N ARG A 187 -31.21 -2.73 6.35
CA ARG A 187 -30.31 -2.59 5.18
C ARG A 187 -28.90 -3.13 5.43
N VAL A 188 -28.79 -4.44 5.67
CA VAL A 188 -27.47 -5.09 5.91
C VAL A 188 -26.56 -5.08 4.68
N THR A 189 -27.10 -4.95 3.47
CA THR A 189 -26.31 -4.91 2.23
C THR A 189 -25.35 -3.72 2.17
N ARG A 190 -25.61 -2.66 2.94
CA ARG A 190 -24.70 -1.52 3.13
C ARG A 190 -23.30 -1.96 3.56
N ALA A 191 -23.19 -3.06 4.33
CA ALA A 191 -21.92 -3.61 4.80
C ALA A 191 -21.02 -4.08 3.64
N LEU A 192 -21.57 -4.31 2.44
CA LEU A 192 -20.84 -4.73 1.24
C LEU A 192 -20.27 -3.55 0.43
N ARG A 193 -20.64 -2.29 0.73
CA ARG A 193 -20.14 -1.08 0.05
C ARG A 193 -18.61 -0.98 -0.06
N PRO A 194 -17.81 -1.36 0.96
CA PRO A 194 -16.34 -1.31 0.87
C PRO A 194 -15.74 -2.14 -0.27
N ILE A 195 -16.46 -3.11 -0.83
CA ILE A 195 -16.00 -3.90 -1.99
C ILE A 195 -15.70 -2.99 -3.18
N PHE A 196 -16.51 -1.94 -3.41
CA PHE A 196 -16.28 -1.00 -4.50
C PHE A 196 -14.95 -0.24 -4.31
N LEU A 197 -14.67 0.23 -3.09
CA LEU A 197 -13.41 0.90 -2.76
C LEU A 197 -12.20 -0.05 -2.95
N VAL A 198 -12.30 -1.30 -2.51
CA VAL A 198 -11.22 -2.29 -2.61
C VAL A 198 -10.93 -2.69 -4.07
N ASP A 199 -11.92 -2.64 -4.96
CA ASP A 199 -11.73 -2.95 -6.38
C ASP A 199 -11.03 -1.82 -7.15
N THR A 200 -10.99 -0.60 -6.62
CA THR A 200 -10.30 0.53 -7.28
C THR A 200 -8.81 0.27 -7.54
N CYS A 201 -8.25 0.98 -8.53
CA CYS A 201 -6.82 0.88 -8.85
C CYS A 201 -5.93 1.42 -7.72
N HIS A 202 -6.28 2.59 -7.16
CA HIS A 202 -5.52 3.25 -6.09
C HIS A 202 -5.43 2.41 -4.81
N CYS A 203 -6.48 1.66 -4.46
CA CYS A 203 -6.49 0.74 -3.31
C CYS A 203 -5.92 -0.65 -3.63
N GLY A 204 -5.09 -0.79 -4.67
CA GLY A 204 -4.44 -2.05 -5.02
C GLY A 204 -3.62 -2.67 -3.87
N GLY A 205 -2.99 -1.84 -3.03
CA GLY A 205 -2.30 -2.28 -1.81
C GLY A 205 -3.23 -2.92 -0.77
N VAL A 206 -4.36 -2.28 -0.49
CA VAL A 206 -5.42 -2.76 0.41
C VAL A 206 -5.98 -4.09 -0.08
N ARG A 207 -6.32 -4.18 -1.38
CA ARG A 207 -6.80 -5.42 -2.01
C ARG A 207 -5.80 -6.56 -1.90
N ARG A 208 -4.53 -6.27 -2.15
CA ARG A 208 -3.42 -7.22 -2.03
C ARG A 208 -3.31 -7.75 -0.60
N PHE A 209 -3.54 -6.90 0.40
CA PHE A 209 -3.49 -7.25 1.83
C PHE A 209 -4.71 -8.08 2.27
N ILE A 210 -5.92 -7.69 1.88
CA ILE A 210 -7.15 -8.46 2.15
C ILE A 210 -7.04 -9.88 1.58
N ARG A 211 -6.53 -10.03 0.35
CA ARG A 211 -6.29 -11.34 -0.25
C ARG A 211 -5.31 -12.18 0.57
N GLN A 212 -4.24 -11.56 1.07
CA GLN A 212 -3.25 -12.26 1.89
C GLN A 212 -3.89 -12.77 3.19
N ILE A 213 -4.75 -11.96 3.84
CA ILE A 213 -5.50 -12.40 5.04
C ILE A 213 -6.35 -13.63 4.75
N PHE A 214 -7.12 -13.61 3.66
CA PHE A 214 -7.96 -14.77 3.30
C PHE A 214 -7.13 -16.00 2.91
N GLN A 215 -5.96 -15.82 2.30
CA GLN A 215 -5.05 -16.91 1.96
C GLN A 215 -4.35 -17.51 3.18
N SER A 216 -4.09 -16.73 4.23
CA SER A 216 -3.54 -17.22 5.48
C SER A 216 -4.59 -17.83 6.40
N LEU A 217 -5.89 -17.63 6.12
CA LEU A 217 -6.98 -18.05 6.99
C LEU A 217 -7.06 -19.57 7.24
N PRO A 218 -6.87 -20.48 6.25
CA PRO A 218 -7.11 -21.92 6.48
C PRO A 218 -6.23 -22.54 7.59
N PRO A 219 -4.88 -22.38 7.59
CA PRO A 219 -4.06 -22.88 8.70
C PRO A 219 -4.39 -22.25 10.06
N ILE A 220 -4.87 -21.00 10.06
CA ILE A 220 -5.26 -20.28 11.28
C ILE A 220 -6.56 -20.87 11.84
N LEU A 221 -7.51 -21.25 10.98
CA LEU A 221 -8.75 -21.89 11.40
C LEU A 221 -8.49 -23.25 12.06
N ASP A 222 -7.52 -24.02 11.57
CA ASP A 222 -7.12 -25.30 12.18
C ASP A 222 -6.61 -25.09 13.61
N MET A 223 -5.73 -24.10 13.81
CA MET A 223 -5.22 -23.74 15.14
C MET A 223 -6.29 -23.14 16.04
N MET A 224 -7.20 -22.34 15.50
CA MET A 224 -8.35 -21.80 16.23
C MET A 224 -9.31 -22.91 16.65
N GLY A 225 -9.49 -23.95 15.83
CA GLY A 225 -10.24 -25.16 16.18
C GLY A 225 -9.64 -25.86 17.40
N LEU A 226 -8.31 -26.03 17.42
CA LEU A 226 -7.59 -26.57 18.58
C LEU A 226 -7.78 -25.69 19.82
N LEU A 227 -7.68 -24.37 19.68
CA LEU A 227 -7.88 -23.42 20.78
C LEU A 227 -9.30 -23.54 21.38
N LEU A 228 -10.33 -23.47 20.53
CA LEU A 228 -11.73 -23.57 20.96
C LEU A 228 -12.06 -24.94 21.58
N PHE A 229 -11.39 -26.01 21.13
CA PHE A 229 -11.50 -27.33 21.74
C PHE A 229 -11.00 -27.33 23.19
N PHE A 230 -9.83 -26.75 23.47
CA PHE A 230 -9.33 -26.62 24.84
C PHE A 230 -10.19 -25.69 25.70
N VAL A 231 -10.68 -24.57 25.16
CA VAL A 231 -11.63 -23.69 25.87
C VAL A 231 -12.89 -24.46 26.27
N THR A 232 -13.41 -25.31 25.38
CA THR A 232 -14.61 -26.12 25.66
C THR A 232 -14.35 -27.18 26.73
N ILE A 233 -13.19 -27.85 26.71
CA ILE A 233 -12.80 -28.82 27.76
C ILE A 233 -12.73 -28.13 29.12
N TYR A 234 -12.05 -26.99 29.20
CA TYR A 234 -11.90 -26.24 30.45
C TYR A 234 -13.23 -25.63 30.92
N ALA A 235 -14.11 -25.22 30.01
CA ALA A 235 -15.47 -24.77 30.36
C ALA A 235 -16.30 -25.91 30.97
N LEU A 236 -16.21 -27.12 30.41
CA LEU A 236 -16.87 -28.30 30.95
C LEU A 236 -16.30 -28.70 32.31
N LEU A 237 -14.97 -28.69 32.46
CA LEU A 237 -14.31 -28.97 33.73
C LEU A 237 -14.67 -27.92 34.80
N GLY A 238 -14.68 -26.64 34.43
CA GLY A 238 -15.05 -25.52 35.30
C GLY A 238 -16.51 -25.62 35.78
N TYR A 239 -17.43 -25.99 34.88
CA TYR A 239 -18.82 -26.24 35.25
C TYR A 239 -18.95 -27.33 36.32
N PHE A 240 -18.31 -28.49 36.13
CA PHE A 240 -18.37 -29.57 37.12
C PHE A 240 -17.65 -29.25 38.44
N LEU A 241 -16.65 -28.36 38.42
CA LEU A 241 -15.87 -28.02 39.61
C LEU A 241 -16.48 -26.90 40.46
N PHE A 242 -17.17 -25.94 39.83
CA PHE A 242 -17.59 -24.69 40.46
C PHE A 242 -19.11 -24.43 40.45
N SER A 243 -19.91 -25.20 39.71
CA SER A 243 -21.37 -24.97 39.62
C SER A 243 -22.12 -25.06 40.96
N ASP A 244 -21.58 -25.79 41.94
CA ASP A 244 -22.18 -25.95 43.26
C ASP A 244 -22.13 -24.68 44.13
N ASP A 245 -21.25 -23.71 43.87
CA ASP A 245 -21.14 -22.50 44.70
C ASP A 245 -22.13 -21.42 44.23
N PRO A 246 -23.16 -21.06 45.04
CA PRO A 246 -24.14 -20.05 44.66
C PRO A 246 -23.55 -18.62 44.57
N ARG A 247 -22.34 -18.40 45.06
CA ARG A 247 -21.63 -17.12 44.96
C ARG A 247 -20.91 -16.95 43.62
N ASP A 248 -20.62 -18.05 42.92
CA ASP A 248 -19.95 -18.06 41.62
C ASP A 248 -20.99 -17.86 40.50
N GLN A 249 -21.18 -16.61 40.05
CA GLN A 249 -22.08 -16.31 38.92
C GLN A 249 -21.50 -16.71 37.56
N HIS A 250 -20.22 -17.11 37.51
CA HIS A 250 -19.49 -17.40 36.28
C HIS A 250 -19.69 -18.82 35.73
N PHE A 251 -19.96 -19.81 36.60
CA PHE A 251 -19.98 -21.23 36.24
C PHE A 251 -21.34 -21.91 36.50
N THR A 252 -22.42 -21.13 36.55
CA THR A 252 -23.78 -21.61 36.86
C THR A 252 -24.35 -22.50 35.77
N THR A 253 -24.11 -22.17 34.50
CA THR A 253 -24.55 -22.95 33.34
C THR A 253 -23.36 -23.30 32.45
N LEU A 254 -23.48 -24.36 31.65
CA LEU A 254 -22.45 -24.72 30.67
C LEU A 254 -22.15 -23.57 29.69
N HIS A 255 -23.19 -22.82 29.31
CA HIS A 255 -23.06 -21.66 28.44
C HIS A 255 -22.25 -20.54 29.13
N ASP A 256 -22.58 -20.20 30.39
CA ASP A 256 -21.89 -19.14 31.12
C ASP A 256 -20.44 -19.53 31.46
N SER A 257 -20.19 -20.81 31.72
CA SER A 257 -18.84 -21.37 31.84
C SER A 257 -18.04 -21.19 30.55
N PHE A 258 -18.64 -21.48 29.38
CA PHE A 258 -17.99 -21.28 28.08
C PHE A 258 -17.68 -19.81 27.83
N VAL A 259 -18.65 -18.91 28.06
CA VAL A 259 -18.45 -17.46 27.93
C VAL A 259 -17.34 -16.97 28.87
N SER A 260 -17.36 -17.39 30.13
CA SER A 260 -16.38 -16.97 31.13
C SER A 260 -14.97 -17.45 30.79
N MET A 261 -14.81 -18.68 30.28
CA MET A 261 -13.51 -19.20 29.80
C MET A 261 -13.06 -18.51 28.51
N PHE A 262 -13.99 -18.21 27.60
CA PHE A 262 -13.69 -17.44 26.39
C PHE A 262 -13.24 -16.00 26.72
N VAL A 263 -13.83 -15.34 27.72
CA VAL A 263 -13.34 -14.03 28.17
C VAL A 263 -11.99 -14.17 28.88
N LEU A 264 -11.78 -15.24 29.65
CA LEU A 264 -10.51 -15.51 30.32
C LEU A 264 -9.37 -15.79 29.33
N LEU A 265 -9.66 -16.35 28.14
CA LEU A 265 -8.70 -16.48 27.04
C LEU A 265 -8.02 -15.14 26.73
N THR A 266 -8.79 -14.04 26.80
CA THR A 266 -8.30 -12.69 26.51
C THR A 266 -7.76 -11.99 27.75
N THR A 267 -7.75 -12.64 28.92
CA THR A 267 -7.38 -12.11 30.24
C THR A 267 -8.18 -10.89 30.71
N ALA A 268 -9.33 -10.58 30.07
CA ALA A 268 -10.06 -9.35 30.36
C ALA A 268 -10.80 -9.37 31.71
N ASN A 269 -11.13 -10.56 32.22
CA ASN A 269 -11.85 -10.77 33.48
C ASN A 269 -10.98 -11.43 34.58
N PHE A 270 -9.65 -11.42 34.42
CA PHE A 270 -8.72 -11.88 35.45
C PHE A 270 -8.27 -10.67 36.29
N PRO A 271 -8.35 -10.70 37.64
CA PRO A 271 -8.54 -11.86 38.51
C PRO A 271 -10.00 -12.24 38.84
N ASP A 272 -10.98 -11.41 38.47
CA ASP A 272 -12.36 -11.46 38.97
C ASP A 272 -13.04 -12.84 38.83
N VAL A 273 -12.87 -13.51 37.69
CA VAL A 273 -13.47 -14.84 37.42
C VAL A 273 -12.96 -15.94 38.38
N MET A 274 -11.76 -15.78 38.94
CA MET A 274 -11.14 -16.75 39.85
C MET A 274 -11.50 -16.49 41.31
N MET A 275 -11.82 -15.24 41.68
CA MET A 275 -11.86 -14.80 43.07
C MET A 275 -12.86 -15.56 43.95
N PRO A 276 -14.11 -15.82 43.54
CA PRO A 276 -15.05 -16.47 44.45
C PRO A 276 -14.70 -17.96 44.64
N SER A 277 -14.27 -18.69 43.61
CA SER A 277 -13.69 -20.04 43.76
C SER A 277 -12.39 -20.03 44.60
N TYR A 278 -11.50 -19.05 44.41
CA TYR A 278 -10.26 -18.93 45.20
C TYR A 278 -10.52 -18.66 46.69
N SER A 279 -11.58 -17.91 47.00
CA SER A 279 -12.02 -17.66 48.37
C SER A 279 -12.47 -18.94 49.08
N ARG A 280 -13.02 -19.91 48.33
CA ARG A 280 -13.45 -21.22 48.84
C ARG A 280 -12.25 -22.14 49.10
N SER A 281 -11.33 -22.22 48.14
CA SER A 281 -10.08 -22.96 48.33
C SER A 281 -8.97 -22.37 47.47
N LYS A 282 -7.82 -22.10 48.11
CA LYS A 282 -6.64 -21.58 47.43
C LYS A 282 -6.15 -22.52 46.32
N TRP A 283 -6.41 -23.82 46.43
CA TRP A 283 -6.02 -24.83 45.44
C TRP A 283 -6.73 -24.67 44.09
N PHE A 284 -7.91 -24.04 44.05
CA PHE A 284 -8.61 -23.78 42.79
C PHE A 284 -7.90 -22.78 41.89
N SER A 285 -6.92 -22.02 42.41
CA SER A 285 -6.01 -21.21 41.57
C SER A 285 -5.27 -22.06 40.54
N ILE A 286 -4.97 -23.33 40.84
CA ILE A 286 -4.27 -24.24 39.91
C ILE A 286 -5.07 -24.44 38.63
N PHE A 287 -6.40 -24.50 38.70
CA PHE A 287 -7.25 -24.61 37.51
C PHE A 287 -7.03 -23.43 36.56
N PHE A 288 -7.18 -22.19 37.07
CA PHE A 288 -7.04 -20.97 36.27
C PHE A 288 -5.59 -20.76 35.78
N VAL A 289 -4.59 -21.05 36.62
CA VAL A 289 -3.17 -20.98 36.24
C VAL A 289 -2.85 -22.01 35.16
N SER A 290 -3.37 -23.23 35.26
CA SER A 290 -3.18 -24.26 34.23
C SER A 290 -3.82 -23.88 32.90
N TYR A 291 -5.00 -23.25 32.95
CA TYR A 291 -5.70 -22.74 31.77
C TYR A 291 -4.89 -21.63 31.10
N LEU A 292 -4.44 -20.62 31.85
CA LEU A 292 -3.63 -19.53 31.30
C LEU A 292 -2.27 -20.02 30.76
N CYS A 293 -1.63 -21.00 31.43
CA CYS A 293 -0.40 -21.59 30.94
C CYS A 293 -0.61 -22.31 29.59
N THR A 294 -1.62 -23.17 29.52
CA THR A 294 -1.87 -24.01 28.35
C THR A 294 -2.47 -23.20 27.19
N VAL A 295 -3.52 -22.43 27.45
CA VAL A 295 -4.32 -21.79 26.40
C VAL A 295 -3.72 -20.44 26.00
N LEU A 296 -3.38 -19.57 26.95
CA LEU A 296 -2.83 -18.26 26.64
C LEU A 296 -1.34 -18.33 26.27
N TYR A 297 -0.48 -18.90 27.11
CA TYR A 297 0.97 -18.84 26.84
C TYR A 297 1.46 -19.84 25.81
N VAL A 298 0.87 -21.04 25.73
CA VAL A 298 1.26 -22.04 24.74
C VAL A 298 0.44 -21.88 23.46
N LEU A 299 -0.89 -22.09 23.50
CA LEU A 299 -1.71 -22.15 22.28
C LEU A 299 -1.82 -20.81 21.54
N MET A 300 -2.08 -19.69 22.21
CA MET A 300 -2.20 -18.39 21.51
C MET A 300 -0.88 -17.92 20.90
N ASN A 301 0.25 -18.17 21.56
CA ASN A 301 1.57 -17.84 21.01
C ASN A 301 1.96 -18.78 19.86
N LEU A 302 1.59 -20.06 19.93
CA LEU A 302 1.76 -21.00 18.83
C LEU A 302 0.94 -20.56 17.61
N MET A 303 -0.31 -20.15 17.80
CA MET A 303 -1.15 -19.60 16.75
C MET A 303 -0.48 -18.37 16.10
N LEU A 304 0.05 -17.43 16.89
CA LEU A 304 0.78 -16.27 16.36
C LEU A 304 1.99 -16.68 15.51
N ALA A 305 2.73 -17.72 15.93
CA ALA A 305 3.86 -18.24 15.18
C ALA A 305 3.44 -18.84 13.82
N VAL A 306 2.37 -19.63 13.78
CA VAL A 306 1.81 -20.19 12.54
C VAL A 306 1.32 -19.09 11.60
N VAL A 307 0.64 -18.07 12.13
CA VAL A 307 0.21 -16.89 11.36
C VAL A 307 1.42 -16.21 10.72
N TYR A 308 2.49 -15.98 11.48
CA TYR A 308 3.70 -15.32 11.00
C TYR A 308 4.40 -16.14 9.90
N GLU A 309 4.61 -17.44 10.10
CA GLU A 309 5.28 -18.30 9.11
C GLU A 309 4.47 -18.39 7.80
N THR A 310 3.16 -18.61 7.91
CA THR A 310 2.28 -18.69 6.74
C THR A 310 2.23 -17.36 5.98
N PHE A 311 2.16 -16.23 6.69
CA PHE A 311 2.18 -14.90 6.09
C PHE A 311 3.49 -14.64 5.33
N THR A 312 4.63 -14.88 5.96
CA THR A 312 5.95 -14.66 5.33
C THR A 312 6.14 -15.54 4.10
N ARG A 313 5.71 -16.81 4.15
CA ARG A 313 5.73 -17.71 2.98
C ARG A 313 4.90 -17.17 1.82
N ILE A 314 3.67 -16.72 2.10
CA ILE A 314 2.78 -16.13 1.09
C ILE A 314 3.38 -14.85 0.49
N GLU A 315 4.02 -14.00 1.31
CA GLU A 315 4.67 -12.78 0.81
C GLU A 315 5.84 -13.08 -0.12
N ARG A 316 6.68 -14.06 0.23
CA ARG A 316 7.79 -14.52 -0.61
C ARG A 316 7.28 -15.06 -1.95
N ASP A 317 6.33 -15.98 -1.94
CA ASP A 317 5.81 -16.61 -3.16
C ASP A 317 5.13 -15.59 -4.09
N LYS A 318 4.47 -14.59 -3.50
CA LYS A 318 3.88 -13.47 -4.25
C LYS A 318 4.96 -12.59 -4.89
N PHE A 319 6.03 -12.28 -4.17
CA PHE A 319 7.14 -11.50 -4.70
C PHE A 319 7.79 -12.24 -5.88
N ARG A 320 8.05 -13.54 -5.75
CA ARG A 320 8.51 -14.42 -6.83
C ARG A 320 7.60 -14.32 -8.06
N LYS A 321 6.29 -14.51 -7.88
CA LYS A 321 5.31 -14.45 -8.98
C LYS A 321 5.27 -13.09 -9.68
N LEU A 322 5.34 -11.99 -8.93
CA LEU A 322 5.37 -10.63 -9.49
C LEU A 322 6.62 -10.39 -10.33
N LEU A 323 7.78 -10.88 -9.87
CA LEU A 323 9.04 -10.75 -10.61
C LEU A 323 9.00 -11.55 -11.93
N LEU A 324 8.52 -12.79 -11.88
CA LEU A 324 8.35 -13.63 -13.07
C LEU A 324 7.31 -13.06 -14.05
N HIS A 325 6.26 -12.42 -13.55
CA HIS A 325 5.25 -11.75 -14.38
C HIS A 325 5.85 -10.56 -15.16
N LYS A 326 6.61 -9.69 -14.47
CA LYS A 326 7.36 -8.59 -15.12
C LYS A 326 8.35 -9.12 -16.16
N ARG A 327 9.03 -10.23 -15.86
CA ARG A 327 9.93 -10.88 -16.82
C ARG A 327 9.20 -11.31 -18.10
N LYS A 328 8.02 -11.96 -17.98
CA LYS A 328 7.22 -12.35 -19.15
C LYS A 328 6.77 -11.14 -19.97
N ALA A 329 6.37 -10.04 -19.33
CA ALA A 329 6.08 -8.78 -20.02
C ALA A 329 7.26 -8.28 -20.85
N CYS A 330 8.48 -8.28 -20.28
CA CYS A 330 9.70 -7.93 -21.03
C CYS A 330 9.92 -8.86 -22.23
N GLN A 331 9.67 -10.16 -22.12
CA GLN A 331 9.82 -11.10 -23.23
C GLN A 331 8.83 -10.79 -24.38
N HIS A 332 7.57 -10.51 -24.06
CA HIS A 332 6.56 -10.13 -25.06
C HIS A 332 6.90 -8.80 -25.74
N ALA A 333 7.24 -7.78 -24.95
CA ALA A 333 7.65 -6.48 -25.48
C ALA A 333 8.91 -6.59 -26.36
N PHE A 334 9.95 -7.33 -25.92
CA PHE A 334 11.19 -7.50 -26.68
C PHE A 334 10.93 -8.19 -28.03
N ARG A 335 10.05 -9.20 -28.09
CA ARG A 335 9.70 -9.89 -29.34
C ARG A 335 9.08 -8.97 -30.40
N LEU A 336 8.33 -7.94 -29.97
CA LEU A 336 7.71 -6.94 -30.86
C LEU A 336 8.69 -5.85 -31.32
N LEU A 337 9.68 -5.52 -30.49
CA LEU A 337 10.61 -4.42 -30.73
C LEU A 337 11.82 -4.79 -31.59
N VAL A 338 12.00 -6.07 -31.87
CA VAL A 338 13.15 -6.57 -32.62
C VAL A 338 12.81 -6.72 -34.10
N SER A 339 13.77 -6.39 -34.98
CA SER A 339 13.58 -6.53 -36.43
C SER A 339 13.70 -7.98 -36.90
N LYS A 340 13.07 -8.30 -38.05
CA LYS A 340 13.18 -9.63 -38.67
C LYS A 340 14.62 -10.05 -38.96
N GLN A 341 15.49 -9.07 -39.24
CA GLN A 341 16.88 -9.30 -39.60
C GLN A 341 17.75 -9.64 -38.37
N ASN A 342 17.41 -9.13 -37.19
CA ASN A 342 18.20 -9.28 -35.97
C ASN A 342 17.37 -9.72 -34.76
N PRO A 343 16.80 -10.95 -34.72
CA PRO A 343 15.86 -11.43 -33.71
C PRO A 343 16.38 -11.43 -32.26
N CYS A 344 17.68 -11.25 -32.04
CA CYS A 344 18.32 -11.31 -30.72
C CYS A 344 18.70 -9.93 -30.14
N ARG A 345 18.60 -8.84 -30.92
CA ARG A 345 19.16 -7.52 -30.54
C ARG A 345 18.21 -6.38 -30.91
N MET A 346 18.02 -5.44 -29.99
CA MET A 346 17.22 -4.22 -30.18
C MET A 346 18.13 -2.99 -30.34
N ARG A 347 17.92 -2.14 -31.35
CA ARG A 347 18.72 -0.91 -31.55
C ARG A 347 18.12 0.27 -30.77
N PHE A 348 18.87 1.37 -30.69
CA PHE A 348 18.44 2.58 -29.98
C PHE A 348 17.13 3.18 -30.54
N LYS A 349 16.97 3.21 -31.88
CA LYS A 349 15.75 3.71 -32.54
C LYS A 349 14.47 3.04 -32.01
N GLN A 350 14.49 1.71 -31.84
CA GLN A 350 13.34 0.98 -31.31
C GLN A 350 13.11 1.23 -29.83
N PHE A 351 14.19 1.38 -29.04
CA PHE A 351 14.07 1.72 -27.62
C PHE A 351 13.53 3.15 -27.40
N GLU A 352 13.94 4.11 -28.22
CA GLU A 352 13.41 5.47 -28.20
C GLU A 352 11.91 5.47 -28.54
N GLY A 353 11.51 4.73 -29.57
CA GLY A 353 10.11 4.53 -29.95
C GLY A 353 9.27 3.97 -28.79
N LEU A 354 9.76 2.93 -28.11
CA LEU A 354 9.12 2.37 -26.91
C LEU A 354 8.98 3.42 -25.79
N MET A 355 10.06 4.12 -25.47
CA MET A 355 10.09 5.07 -24.34
C MET A 355 9.18 6.28 -24.55
N ARG A 356 8.89 6.64 -25.81
CA ARG A 356 7.92 7.69 -26.16
C ARG A 356 6.51 7.36 -25.66
N TYR A 357 6.11 6.08 -25.70
CA TYR A 357 4.79 5.63 -25.23
C TYR A 357 4.83 5.19 -23.76
N TYR A 358 5.81 4.39 -23.36
CA TYR A 358 5.90 3.85 -22.00
C TYR A 358 6.26 4.91 -20.94
N ALA A 359 7.15 5.85 -21.26
CA ALA A 359 7.66 6.85 -20.31
C ALA A 359 7.70 8.27 -20.91
N PRO A 360 6.55 8.84 -21.34
CA PRO A 360 6.50 10.12 -22.08
C PRO A 360 7.00 11.34 -21.30
N LYS A 361 7.16 11.23 -19.97
CA LYS A 361 7.64 12.31 -19.09
C LYS A 361 9.16 12.40 -19.02
N LYS A 362 9.88 11.39 -19.51
CA LYS A 362 11.35 11.36 -19.47
C LYS A 362 11.90 12.26 -20.57
N SER A 363 12.98 12.97 -20.26
CA SER A 363 13.66 13.78 -21.27
C SER A 363 14.42 12.86 -22.25
N PRO A 364 14.65 13.28 -23.50
CA PRO A 364 15.41 12.48 -24.46
C PRO A 364 16.83 12.16 -23.97
N ARG A 365 17.44 13.06 -23.19
CA ARG A 365 18.72 12.81 -22.51
C ARG A 365 18.61 11.63 -21.55
N ASP A 366 17.56 11.59 -20.74
CA ASP A 366 17.35 10.50 -19.78
C ASP A 366 17.15 9.18 -20.51
N VAL A 367 16.50 9.17 -21.69
CA VAL A 367 16.32 7.97 -22.54
C VAL A 367 17.66 7.43 -23.03
N VAL A 368 18.55 8.31 -23.49
CA VAL A 368 19.92 7.93 -23.90
C VAL A 368 20.70 7.34 -22.71
N LEU A 369 20.62 7.99 -21.54
CA LEU A 369 21.31 7.51 -20.33
C LEU A 369 20.75 6.16 -19.86
N MET A 370 19.44 5.95 -19.92
CA MET A 370 18.81 4.66 -19.62
C MET A 370 19.29 3.57 -20.58
N PHE A 371 19.33 3.84 -21.89
CA PHE A 371 19.83 2.85 -22.84
C PHE A 371 21.31 2.52 -22.56
N LYS A 372 22.13 3.53 -22.23
CA LYS A 372 23.55 3.32 -21.90
C LYS A 372 23.75 2.47 -20.64
N GLU A 373 22.93 2.71 -19.61
CA GLU A 373 22.97 1.94 -18.36
C GLU A 373 22.60 0.47 -18.61
N LEU A 374 21.60 0.22 -19.46
CA LEU A 374 21.20 -1.13 -19.85
C LEU A 374 22.27 -1.85 -20.71
N SER A 375 23.01 -1.12 -21.55
CA SER A 375 24.06 -1.68 -22.41
C SER A 375 25.37 -1.95 -21.67
N ALA A 376 25.34 -2.85 -20.68
CA ALA A 376 26.53 -3.22 -19.89
C ALA A 376 27.66 -3.81 -20.76
N THR A 377 27.33 -4.42 -21.90
CA THR A 377 28.29 -4.98 -22.84
C THR A 377 28.99 -3.96 -23.74
N GLY A 378 28.60 -2.67 -23.69
CA GLY A 378 29.14 -1.61 -24.54
C GLY A 378 28.81 -1.77 -26.02
N THR A 379 27.86 -2.65 -26.38
CA THR A 379 27.39 -2.83 -27.75
C THR A 379 26.30 -1.83 -28.10
N CYS A 380 26.21 -1.39 -29.36
CA CYS A 380 25.20 -0.41 -29.84
C CYS A 380 23.76 -0.99 -29.91
N SER A 381 23.47 -2.04 -29.14
CA SER A 381 22.22 -2.80 -29.17
C SER A 381 21.98 -3.49 -27.83
N LEU A 382 20.72 -3.70 -27.45
CA LEU A 382 20.33 -4.40 -26.23
C LEU A 382 19.94 -5.85 -26.50
N SER A 383 20.44 -6.76 -25.68
CA SER A 383 20.00 -8.16 -25.61
C SER A 383 18.77 -8.34 -24.71
N LEU A 384 18.12 -9.51 -24.77
CA LEU A 384 16.97 -9.81 -23.90
C LEU A 384 17.34 -9.81 -22.40
N GLU A 385 18.54 -10.29 -22.06
CA GLU A 385 19.02 -10.31 -20.66
C GLU A 385 19.24 -8.91 -20.11
N GLU A 386 19.83 -8.02 -20.91
CA GLU A 386 19.98 -6.59 -20.58
C GLU A 386 18.61 -5.90 -20.54
N PHE A 387 17.66 -6.30 -21.38
CA PHE A 387 16.31 -5.70 -21.39
C PHE A 387 15.46 -6.07 -20.15
N TYR A 388 15.77 -7.14 -19.43
CA TYR A 388 15.04 -7.47 -18.19
C TYR A 388 15.17 -6.39 -17.10
N SER A 389 16.26 -5.62 -17.10
CA SER A 389 16.45 -4.49 -16.19
C SER A 389 15.78 -3.19 -16.63
N VAL A 390 14.97 -3.19 -17.71
CA VAL A 390 14.28 -1.98 -18.20
C VAL A 390 13.43 -1.30 -17.11
N TYR A 391 12.76 -2.10 -16.27
CA TYR A 391 11.98 -1.57 -15.15
C TYR A 391 12.84 -0.82 -14.14
N ASP A 392 14.08 -1.26 -13.91
CA ASP A 392 14.99 -0.61 -12.97
C ASP A 392 15.56 0.68 -13.58
N ALA A 393 15.95 0.63 -14.87
CA ALA A 393 16.46 1.79 -15.60
C ALA A 393 15.46 2.95 -15.64
N VAL A 394 14.17 2.64 -15.86
CA VAL A 394 13.10 3.66 -15.93
C VAL A 394 12.89 4.38 -14.59
N THR A 395 13.17 3.70 -13.46
CA THR A 395 13.06 4.31 -12.13
C THR A 395 14.18 5.28 -11.81
N LEU A 396 15.31 5.24 -12.53
CA LEU A 396 16.45 6.13 -12.31
C LEU A 396 16.08 7.59 -12.63
N LYS A 397 16.52 8.49 -11.77
CA LYS A 397 16.48 9.93 -12.01
C LYS A 397 17.89 10.42 -12.28
N TRP A 398 18.10 10.98 -13.46
CA TRP A 398 19.42 11.41 -13.90
C TRP A 398 19.67 12.88 -13.54
N GLU A 399 20.80 13.12 -12.89
CA GLU A 399 21.30 14.46 -12.59
C GLU A 399 22.74 14.56 -13.10
N ALA A 400 23.11 15.69 -13.70
CA ALA A 400 24.50 15.93 -14.10
C ALA A 400 25.39 16.09 -12.87
N GLN A 401 26.61 15.52 -12.88
CA GLN A 401 27.54 15.60 -11.74
C GLN A 401 27.91 17.05 -11.38
N PHE A 402 27.87 17.98 -12.35
CA PHE A 402 28.16 19.41 -12.16
C PHE A 402 27.07 20.22 -11.42
N SER A 403 26.01 19.58 -10.89
CA SER A 403 24.91 20.26 -10.19
C SER A 403 25.29 20.89 -8.83
N GLN A 404 26.52 20.70 -8.33
CA GLN A 404 26.94 21.21 -7.02
C GLN A 404 27.43 22.68 -7.02
N ILE A 405 27.20 23.45 -8.09
CA ILE A 405 27.48 24.89 -8.06
C ILE A 405 26.46 25.57 -7.13
N PRO A 406 26.90 26.34 -6.11
CA PRO A 406 25.97 27.02 -5.21
C PRO A 406 25.06 27.99 -5.97
N TRP A 407 23.77 28.00 -5.64
CA TRP A 407 22.74 28.78 -6.35
C TRP A 407 23.03 30.28 -6.44
N PHE A 408 23.79 30.82 -5.47
CA PHE A 408 24.11 32.24 -5.37
C PHE A 408 25.26 32.69 -6.29
N HIS A 409 25.92 31.78 -7.04
CA HIS A 409 27.06 32.12 -7.91
C HIS A 409 26.69 33.07 -9.06
N THR A 410 25.44 33.06 -9.52
CA THR A 410 24.91 33.96 -10.57
C THR A 410 24.29 35.25 -10.02
N THR A 411 24.33 35.47 -8.70
CA THR A 411 23.61 36.59 -8.07
C THR A 411 24.52 37.82 -7.90
N TRP A 412 23.91 38.99 -7.63
CA TRP A 412 24.63 40.25 -7.43
C TRP A 412 25.74 40.10 -6.36
N ALA A 413 26.94 40.59 -6.66
CA ALA A 413 28.15 40.48 -5.83
C ALA A 413 28.01 40.70 -4.30
N PRO A 414 27.26 41.70 -3.78
CA PRO A 414 27.08 41.85 -2.34
C PRO A 414 26.15 40.78 -1.73
N LEU A 415 25.18 40.28 -2.49
CA LEU A 415 24.34 39.17 -2.05
C LEU A 415 25.11 37.86 -2.10
N GLN A 416 26.00 37.69 -3.09
CA GLN A 416 26.87 36.52 -3.21
C GLN A 416 27.79 36.36 -2.00
N THR A 417 28.42 37.44 -1.52
CA THR A 417 29.27 37.40 -0.31
C THR A 417 28.46 37.11 0.94
N PHE A 418 27.25 37.66 1.07
CA PHE A 418 26.35 37.34 2.18
C PHE A 418 25.94 35.85 2.15
N CYS A 419 25.53 35.34 0.99
CA CYS A 419 25.12 33.94 0.84
C CYS A 419 26.28 32.97 1.08
N GLN A 420 27.50 33.29 0.64
CA GLN A 420 28.71 32.53 0.96
C GLN A 420 28.95 32.46 2.48
N PHE A 421 28.89 33.60 3.16
CA PHE A 421 29.01 33.63 4.63
C PHE A 421 27.94 32.77 5.31
N THR A 422 26.68 32.86 4.86
CA THR A 422 25.60 32.02 5.41
C THR A 422 25.79 30.54 5.11
N HIS A 423 26.34 30.19 3.94
CA HIS A 423 26.66 28.82 3.58
C HIS A 423 27.77 28.26 4.49
N ASP A 424 28.84 29.02 4.70
CA ASP A 424 29.95 28.63 5.58
C ASP A 424 29.46 28.48 7.04
N PHE A 425 28.56 29.36 7.48
CA PHE A 425 27.98 29.28 8.82
C PHE A 425 27.08 28.04 9.01
N VAL A 426 26.21 27.74 8.04
CA VAL A 426 25.28 26.60 8.10
C VAL A 426 25.99 25.26 7.95
N THR A 427 27.04 25.19 7.13
CA THR A 427 27.83 23.96 6.92
C THR A 427 28.82 23.68 8.05
N TRP A 428 29.01 24.64 8.98
CA TRP A 428 29.87 24.47 10.12
C TRP A 428 29.36 23.35 11.05
N LYS A 429 30.25 22.43 11.45
CA LYS A 429 29.93 21.27 12.29
C LYS A 429 29.24 21.61 13.61
N TYR A 430 29.45 22.83 14.13
CA TYR A 430 28.87 23.27 15.41
C TYR A 430 27.48 23.90 15.27
N PHE A 431 27.07 24.31 14.07
CA PHE A 431 25.75 24.87 13.84
C PHE A 431 24.64 23.89 14.25
N GLU A 432 24.77 22.60 13.90
CA GLU A 432 23.81 21.59 14.35
C GLU A 432 23.76 21.44 15.88
N TYR A 433 24.91 21.49 16.56
CA TYR A 433 24.95 21.43 18.03
C TYR A 433 24.28 22.64 18.69
N ILE A 434 24.40 23.84 18.10
CA ILE A 434 23.68 25.04 18.54
C ILE A 434 22.17 24.83 18.41
N VAL A 435 21.71 24.31 17.27
CA VAL A 435 20.29 24.01 17.05
C VAL A 435 19.77 22.95 18.04
N TYR A 436 20.55 21.91 18.33
CA TYR A 436 20.20 20.93 19.36
C TYR A 436 20.14 21.55 20.76
N GLY A 437 21.05 22.47 21.08
CA GLY A 437 21.00 23.26 22.31
C GLY A 437 19.71 24.08 22.42
N LEU A 438 19.32 24.78 21.35
CA LEU A 438 18.06 25.54 21.30
C LEU A 438 16.83 24.66 21.50
N ILE A 439 16.81 23.47 20.91
CA ILE A 439 15.72 22.49 21.11
C ILE A 439 15.66 22.03 22.57
N LEU A 440 16.80 21.74 23.18
CA LEU A 440 16.87 21.29 24.57
C LEU A 440 16.42 22.40 25.54
N THR A 441 16.90 23.63 25.35
CA THR A 441 16.51 24.77 26.19
C THR A 441 15.03 25.09 26.04
N ASN A 442 14.46 24.97 24.84
CA ASN A 442 13.01 25.09 24.62
C ASN A 442 12.24 24.00 25.39
N GLY A 443 12.69 22.75 25.33
CA GLY A 443 12.08 21.66 26.11
C GLY A 443 12.13 21.89 27.61
N LEU A 444 13.27 22.37 28.13
CA LEU A 444 13.40 22.72 29.54
C LEU A 444 12.49 23.89 29.92
N ALA A 445 12.45 24.95 29.11
CA ALA A 445 11.55 26.09 29.33
C ALA A 445 10.08 25.64 29.37
N MET A 446 9.68 24.76 28.45
CA MET A 446 8.33 24.18 28.44
C MET A 446 8.03 23.38 29.72
N ILE A 447 8.98 22.56 30.20
CA ILE A 447 8.81 21.81 31.46
C ILE A 447 8.69 22.76 32.65
N PHE A 448 9.55 23.77 32.76
CA PHE A 448 9.47 24.76 33.85
C PHE A 448 8.13 25.49 33.86
N ARG A 449 7.59 25.84 32.68
CA ARG A 449 6.27 26.46 32.57
C ARG A 449 5.13 25.55 32.99
N ILE A 450 5.21 24.25 32.68
CA ILE A 450 4.22 23.26 33.15
C ILE A 450 4.29 23.11 34.67
N LEU A 451 5.47 23.27 35.28
CA LEU A 451 5.63 23.19 36.74
C LEU A 451 5.16 24.45 37.49
N GLU A 452 5.06 25.60 36.82
CA GLU A 452 4.61 26.88 37.37
C GLU A 452 3.06 26.99 37.45
N PHE A 453 2.34 25.88 37.30
CA PHE A 453 0.89 25.84 37.07
C PHE A 453 0.06 26.35 38.28
N ASN A 454 -0.87 27.27 38.02
CA ASN A 454 -1.94 27.72 38.92
C ASN A 454 -3.27 27.02 38.55
N ASP A 455 -4.22 26.93 39.50
CA ASP A 455 -5.38 26.03 39.46
C ASP A 455 -6.35 26.16 38.25
N ASP A 456 -6.32 27.24 37.46
CA ASP A 456 -7.21 27.43 36.30
C ASP A 456 -6.57 27.06 34.95
N LEU A 457 -7.09 25.99 34.32
CA LEU A 457 -6.53 25.37 33.12
C LEU A 457 -6.57 26.27 31.86
N GLN A 458 -7.63 27.06 31.71
CA GLN A 458 -7.87 27.86 30.50
C GLN A 458 -7.09 29.17 30.49
N GLU A 459 -6.99 29.85 31.63
CA GLU A 459 -6.11 31.00 31.80
C GLU A 459 -4.64 30.59 31.72
N SER A 460 -4.30 29.41 32.26
CA SER A 460 -2.95 28.85 32.14
C SER A 460 -2.58 28.48 30.70
N ALA A 461 -3.52 27.97 29.88
CA ALA A 461 -3.26 27.70 28.47
C ALA A 461 -3.05 28.99 27.66
N LEU A 462 -3.77 30.07 27.98
CA LEU A 462 -3.60 31.38 27.36
C LEU A 462 -2.30 32.07 27.80
N SER A 463 -1.94 32.00 29.08
CA SER A 463 -0.69 32.55 29.62
C SER A 463 0.55 31.79 29.14
N PHE A 464 0.46 30.47 29.05
CA PHE A 464 1.44 29.61 28.36
C PHE A 464 1.55 29.98 26.87
N SER A 465 0.46 30.48 26.29
CA SER A 465 0.41 30.80 24.87
C SER A 465 1.04 32.13 24.49
N ALA A 466 0.78 33.18 25.27
CA ALA A 466 1.29 34.54 25.08
C ALA A 466 2.68 34.75 25.70
N SER A 467 3.36 33.67 26.08
CA SER A 467 4.65 33.74 26.77
C SER A 467 5.75 34.30 25.84
N TRP A 468 6.58 35.18 26.38
CA TRP A 468 7.71 35.77 25.63
C TRP A 468 8.69 34.70 25.14
N ASP A 469 8.87 33.63 25.92
CA ASP A 469 9.71 32.48 25.59
C ASP A 469 9.20 31.74 24.34
N THR A 470 7.86 31.63 24.18
CA THR A 470 7.27 31.02 22.98
C THR A 470 7.63 31.83 21.73
N ILE A 471 7.46 33.15 21.77
CA ILE A 471 7.77 34.04 20.64
C ILE A 471 9.26 33.98 20.32
N LEU A 472 10.12 33.98 21.34
CA LEU A 472 11.57 33.87 21.18
C LEU A 472 11.97 32.58 20.48
N PHE A 473 11.52 31.41 20.95
CA PHE A 473 11.90 30.14 20.32
C PHE A 473 11.34 29.98 18.90
N VAL A 474 10.10 30.43 18.65
CA VAL A 474 9.54 30.43 17.28
C VAL A 474 10.39 31.32 16.37
N GLY A 475 10.74 32.53 16.82
CA GLY A 475 11.61 33.43 16.07
C GLY A 475 12.97 32.82 15.75
N LEU A 476 13.63 32.19 16.75
CA LEU A 476 14.92 31.53 16.55
C LEU A 476 14.84 30.37 15.55
N PHE A 477 13.77 29.57 15.55
CA PHE A 477 13.61 28.52 14.55
C PHE A 477 13.26 29.04 13.16
N VAL A 478 12.52 30.16 13.06
CA VAL A 478 12.29 30.81 11.76
C VAL A 478 13.62 31.30 11.18
N VAL A 479 14.46 31.94 12.00
CA VAL A 479 15.81 32.36 11.60
C VAL A 479 16.66 31.16 11.16
N GLU A 480 16.64 30.07 11.91
CA GLU A 480 17.34 28.82 11.55
C GLU A 480 16.94 28.30 10.17
N VAL A 481 15.64 28.23 9.88
CA VAL A 481 15.11 27.78 8.59
C VAL A 481 15.50 28.74 7.46
N VAL A 482 15.38 30.05 7.68
CA VAL A 482 15.77 31.07 6.67
C VAL A 482 17.26 30.99 6.36
N LEU A 483 18.11 30.89 7.37
CA LEU A 483 19.56 30.75 7.19
C LEU A 483 19.90 29.48 6.40
N LYS A 484 19.27 28.34 6.70
CA LYS A 484 19.48 27.09 5.97
C LYS A 484 19.01 27.18 4.50
N ILE A 485 17.88 27.82 4.23
CA ILE A 485 17.38 27.99 2.85
C ILE A 485 18.30 28.91 2.06
N LEU A 486 18.79 30.00 2.65
CA LEU A 486 19.74 30.91 1.99
C LEU A 486 21.11 30.25 1.76
N GLY A 487 21.63 29.51 2.75
CA GLY A 487 22.93 28.85 2.66
C GLY A 487 22.97 27.64 1.73
N LEU A 488 21.97 26.75 1.78
CA LEU A 488 21.93 25.51 0.98
C LEU A 488 21.18 25.68 -0.36
N GLY A 489 20.29 26.66 -0.45
CA GLY A 489 19.35 26.78 -1.56
C GLY A 489 18.09 25.93 -1.38
N ILE A 490 17.03 26.31 -2.09
CA ILE A 490 15.69 25.70 -1.96
C ILE A 490 15.73 24.21 -2.33
N THR A 491 16.37 23.86 -3.44
CA THR A 491 16.43 22.47 -3.94
C THR A 491 17.14 21.54 -2.97
N GLN A 492 18.33 21.91 -2.50
CA GLN A 492 19.10 21.10 -1.55
C GLN A 492 18.46 21.05 -0.17
N TYR A 493 17.84 22.15 0.29
CA TYR A 493 17.13 22.19 1.57
C TYR A 493 15.95 21.22 1.58
N PHE A 494 15.05 21.32 0.58
CA PHE A 494 13.88 20.44 0.47
C PHE A 494 14.22 19.02 0.00
N GLY A 495 15.45 18.75 -0.45
CA GLY A 495 15.93 17.39 -0.71
C GLY A 495 16.10 16.55 0.57
N SER A 496 16.36 17.18 1.72
CA SER A 496 16.53 16.48 3.00
C SER A 496 15.23 16.37 3.77
N GLY A 497 14.73 15.15 3.98
CA GLY A 497 13.48 14.91 4.74
C GLY A 497 13.50 15.47 6.18
N TRP A 498 14.67 15.59 6.80
CA TRP A 498 14.79 16.19 8.13
C TRP A 498 14.64 17.72 8.09
N ASN A 499 15.08 18.37 7.01
CA ASN A 499 14.87 19.80 6.81
C ASN A 499 13.40 20.10 6.49
N ILE A 500 12.75 19.25 5.66
CA ILE A 500 11.29 19.32 5.44
C ILE A 500 10.54 19.22 6.78
N TYR A 501 10.96 18.30 7.65
CA TYR A 501 10.38 18.15 8.99
C TYR A 501 10.55 19.42 9.83
N ASP A 502 11.76 20.01 9.89
CA ASP A 502 11.98 21.27 10.63
C ASP A 502 11.11 22.39 10.10
N PHE A 503 11.06 22.56 8.78
CA PHE A 503 10.22 23.53 8.09
C PHE A 503 8.72 23.33 8.40
N SER A 504 8.22 22.09 8.36
CA SER A 504 6.82 21.80 8.66
C SER A 504 6.45 22.16 10.10
N VAL A 505 7.34 21.86 11.05
CA VAL A 505 7.14 22.15 12.47
C VAL A 505 7.26 23.65 12.75
N THR A 506 8.19 24.38 12.12
CA THR A 506 8.25 25.85 12.26
C THR A 506 7.04 26.53 11.66
N LEU A 507 6.57 26.04 10.51
CA LEU A 507 5.40 26.58 9.84
C LEU A 507 4.12 26.35 10.67
N LEU A 508 3.91 25.13 11.19
CA LEU A 508 2.80 24.83 12.09
C LEU A 508 2.83 25.71 13.36
N SER A 509 4.03 25.99 13.84
CA SER A 509 4.26 26.85 14.99
C SER A 509 3.92 28.31 14.74
N LEU A 510 4.29 28.82 13.56
CA LEU A 510 3.96 30.17 13.11
C LEU A 510 2.44 30.30 12.92
N PHE A 511 1.81 29.35 12.23
CA PHE A 511 0.35 29.30 12.09
C PHE A 511 -0.35 29.22 13.44
N GLY A 512 0.18 28.45 14.39
CA GLY A 512 -0.42 28.37 15.71
C GLY A 512 -0.41 29.69 16.48
N VAL A 513 0.64 30.50 16.34
CA VAL A 513 0.69 31.86 16.93
C VAL A 513 -0.30 32.79 16.22
N ILE A 514 -0.38 32.74 14.89
CA ILE A 514 -1.29 33.57 14.08
C ILE A 514 -2.76 33.22 14.34
N ILE A 515 -3.11 31.93 14.40
CA ILE A 515 -4.49 31.49 14.64
C ILE A 515 -4.95 31.94 16.01
N LEU A 516 -4.11 31.86 17.04
CA LEU A 516 -4.52 32.29 18.37
C LEU A 516 -4.64 33.82 18.49
N SER A 517 -3.82 34.59 17.76
CA SER A 517 -3.96 36.04 17.75
C SER A 517 -5.24 36.49 17.03
N LEU A 518 -5.69 35.76 16.00
CA LEU A 518 -6.93 36.03 15.27
C LEU A 518 -8.18 35.46 15.97
N ALA A 519 -8.06 34.29 16.59
CA ALA A 519 -9.18 33.54 17.15
C ALA A 519 -8.76 32.83 18.46
N PRO A 520 -8.86 33.52 19.61
CA PRO A 520 -8.41 33.00 20.91
C PRO A 520 -9.19 31.76 21.38
N SER A 521 -10.36 31.47 20.80
CA SER A 521 -11.16 30.27 21.09
C SER A 521 -10.51 28.95 20.65
N PHE A 522 -9.52 28.97 19.75
CA PHE A 522 -8.82 27.76 19.29
C PHE A 522 -7.65 27.36 20.21
N VAL A 523 -7.90 27.28 21.53
CA VAL A 523 -6.89 26.94 22.55
C VAL A 523 -6.22 25.58 22.27
N TYR A 524 -6.92 24.65 21.61
CA TYR A 524 -6.38 23.33 21.23
C TYR A 524 -5.13 23.39 20.33
N VAL A 525 -4.90 24.48 19.60
CA VAL A 525 -3.68 24.64 18.78
C VAL A 525 -2.41 24.69 19.64
N VAL A 526 -2.54 25.06 20.93
CA VAL A 526 -1.45 25.03 21.93
C VAL A 526 -0.94 23.60 22.16
N VAL A 527 -1.79 22.58 22.00
CA VAL A 527 -1.44 21.16 22.19
C VAL A 527 -0.43 20.66 21.14
N LEU A 528 -0.27 21.35 20.01
CA LEU A 528 0.69 20.97 18.97
C LEU A 528 2.13 21.40 19.29
N ARG A 529 2.35 22.25 20.31
CA ARG A 529 3.66 22.80 20.66
C ARG A 529 4.70 21.76 21.13
N PRO A 530 4.33 20.76 21.96
CA PRO A 530 5.27 19.69 22.34
C PRO A 530 5.79 18.88 21.15
N LEU A 531 5.11 18.88 19.99
CA LEU A 531 5.60 18.21 18.77
C LEU A 531 6.95 18.77 18.29
N ARG A 532 7.31 20.01 18.68
CA ARG A 532 8.63 20.58 18.42
C ARG A 532 9.76 19.78 19.10
N LEU A 533 9.48 19.15 20.24
CA LEU A 533 10.46 18.34 20.97
C LEU A 533 10.80 17.05 20.27
N LEU A 534 9.94 16.57 19.35
CA LEU A 534 10.26 15.44 18.48
C LEU A 534 11.50 15.70 17.60
N ARG A 535 11.91 16.97 17.40
CA ARG A 535 13.20 17.31 16.76
C ARG A 535 14.40 16.73 17.52
N LEU A 536 14.29 16.50 18.83
CA LEU A 536 15.34 15.86 19.63
C LEU A 536 15.64 14.43 19.16
N PHE A 537 14.70 13.76 18.48
CA PHE A 537 14.93 12.43 17.90
C PHE A 537 15.96 12.43 16.78
N LYS A 538 16.35 13.60 16.25
CA LYS A 538 17.47 13.75 15.30
C LYS A 538 18.83 13.50 15.94
N LEU A 539 18.96 13.71 17.24
CA LEU A 539 20.23 13.65 17.96
C LEU A 539 20.83 12.24 17.94
N LYS A 540 19.99 11.21 18.15
CA LYS A 540 20.43 9.82 18.25
C LYS A 540 20.27 9.09 16.92
N LYS A 541 21.38 8.54 16.39
CA LYS A 541 21.38 7.73 15.16
C LYS A 541 20.27 6.66 15.17
N ARG A 542 20.13 5.92 16.28
CA ARG A 542 19.10 4.87 16.42
C ARG A 542 17.68 5.38 16.20
N TYR A 543 17.33 6.57 16.70
CA TYR A 543 15.99 7.13 16.53
C TYR A 543 15.77 7.61 15.10
N ARG A 544 16.78 8.25 14.48
CA ARG A 544 16.70 8.60 13.07
C ARG A 544 16.46 7.38 12.18
N ASP A 545 17.06 6.26 12.54
CA ASP A 545 16.91 5.01 11.81
C ASP A 545 15.47 4.47 11.93
N VAL A 546 14.89 4.49 13.13
CA VAL A 546 13.48 4.08 13.40
C VAL A 546 12.46 5.02 12.76
N PHE A 547 12.62 6.34 12.87
CA PHE A 547 11.70 7.26 12.19
C PHE A 547 11.83 7.16 10.67
N GLY A 548 13.06 7.00 10.19
CA GLY A 548 13.31 6.68 8.79
C GLY A 548 12.54 5.44 8.37
N THR A 549 12.61 4.34 9.15
CA THR A 549 11.86 3.09 8.89
C THR A 549 10.37 3.33 8.82
N LEU A 550 9.79 4.04 9.78
CA LEU A 550 8.36 4.37 9.81
C LEU A 550 7.91 5.16 8.57
N VAL A 551 8.66 6.19 8.17
CA VAL A 551 8.30 7.00 6.98
C VAL A 551 8.30 6.18 5.70
N LEU A 552 9.31 5.30 5.53
CA LEU A 552 9.36 4.41 4.36
C LEU A 552 8.22 3.38 4.36
N LEU A 553 7.85 2.87 5.54
CA LEU A 553 6.77 1.89 5.69
C LEU A 553 5.38 2.53 5.76
N THR A 554 5.28 3.86 5.72
CA THR A 554 4.01 4.59 5.78
C THR A 554 2.99 4.13 4.73
N PRO A 555 3.34 3.89 3.45
CA PRO A 555 2.38 3.38 2.47
C PRO A 555 1.80 2.00 2.82
N LEU A 556 2.64 1.14 3.42
CA LEU A 556 2.20 -0.16 3.94
C LEU A 556 1.27 0.02 5.14
N MET A 557 1.65 0.85 6.12
CA MET A 557 0.84 1.11 7.32
C MET A 557 -0.49 1.79 7.00
N CYS A 558 -0.52 2.67 5.98
CA CYS A 558 -1.75 3.26 5.49
C CYS A 558 -2.66 2.18 4.88
N SER A 559 -2.10 1.29 4.05
CA SER A 559 -2.86 0.19 3.46
C SER A 559 -3.45 -0.75 4.52
N THR A 560 -2.69 -1.08 5.57
CA THR A 560 -3.19 -1.92 6.68
C THR A 560 -4.24 -1.19 7.53
N ALA A 561 -4.07 0.11 7.78
CA ALA A 561 -5.07 0.92 8.46
C ALA A 561 -6.39 0.97 7.68
N VAL A 562 -6.36 1.11 6.35
CA VAL A 562 -7.57 1.05 5.52
C VAL A 562 -8.24 -0.33 5.63
N VAL A 563 -7.49 -1.43 5.68
CA VAL A 563 -8.08 -2.76 5.90
C VAL A 563 -8.79 -2.86 7.25
N MET A 564 -8.21 -2.30 8.32
CA MET A 564 -8.88 -2.23 9.62
C MET A 564 -10.15 -1.37 9.57
N LEU A 565 -10.13 -0.24 8.87
CA LEU A 565 -11.31 0.60 8.68
C LEU A 565 -12.40 -0.11 7.86
N VAL A 566 -12.05 -0.89 6.84
CA VAL A 566 -13.01 -1.72 6.10
C VAL A 566 -13.65 -2.77 7.00
N LEU A 567 -12.87 -3.41 7.87
CA LEU A 567 -13.38 -4.37 8.86
C LEU A 567 -14.34 -3.68 9.84
N TYR A 568 -13.94 -2.53 10.38
CA TYR A 568 -14.80 -1.76 11.29
C TYR A 568 -16.07 -1.29 10.61
N TYR A 569 -16.01 -0.84 9.35
CA TYR A 569 -17.19 -0.46 8.59
C TYR A 569 -18.17 -1.63 8.47
N PHE A 570 -17.68 -2.82 8.09
CA PHE A 570 -18.51 -4.01 7.96
C PHE A 570 -19.25 -4.34 9.27
N PHE A 571 -18.52 -4.41 10.38
CA PHE A 571 -19.10 -4.71 11.68
C PHE A 571 -19.96 -3.55 12.22
N ALA A 572 -19.60 -2.29 12.00
CA ALA A 572 -20.36 -1.14 12.46
C ALA A 572 -21.73 -1.07 11.79
N ILE A 573 -21.82 -1.30 10.47
CA ILE A 573 -23.12 -1.37 9.78
C ILE A 573 -23.99 -2.47 10.40
N ILE A 574 -23.44 -3.68 10.59
CA ILE A 574 -24.18 -4.80 11.19
C ILE A 574 -24.60 -4.44 12.63
N GLY A 575 -23.71 -3.86 13.43
CA GLY A 575 -23.98 -3.45 14.80
C GLY A 575 -25.05 -2.35 14.88
N MET A 576 -25.05 -1.38 13.99
CA MET A 576 -26.10 -0.36 13.91
C MET A 576 -27.46 -0.99 13.59
N GLU A 577 -27.53 -1.87 12.60
CA GLU A 577 -28.80 -2.50 12.22
C GLU A 577 -29.34 -3.44 13.34
N LEU A 578 -28.46 -4.05 14.13
CA LEU A 578 -28.84 -4.96 15.23
C LEU A 578 -29.13 -4.26 16.57
N PHE A 579 -28.43 -3.16 16.87
CA PHE A 579 -28.37 -2.58 18.21
C PHE A 579 -28.77 -1.11 18.28
N ALA A 580 -29.02 -0.43 17.16
CA ALA A 580 -29.49 0.95 17.19
C ALA A 580 -30.86 1.07 17.85
N GLY A 581 -31.02 2.12 18.67
CA GLY A 581 -32.30 2.45 19.32
C GLY A 581 -32.55 1.78 20.68
N TYR A 582 -31.64 0.93 21.16
CA TYR A 582 -31.67 0.44 22.55
C TYR A 582 -31.00 1.45 23.48
N ASP A 583 -31.76 2.01 24.42
CA ASP A 583 -31.22 2.94 25.40
C ASP A 583 -30.45 2.20 26.49
N MET A 584 -29.15 2.47 26.57
CA MET A 584 -28.23 1.85 27.53
C MET A 584 -28.14 2.62 28.86
N ARG A 585 -28.90 3.70 29.06
CA ARG A 585 -28.91 4.46 30.31
C ARG A 585 -29.70 3.74 31.40
N ASN A 586 -29.08 3.54 32.57
CA ASN A 586 -29.69 2.85 33.72
C ASN A 586 -30.25 1.44 33.37
N CYS A 587 -29.61 0.75 32.43
CA CYS A 587 -29.99 -0.61 32.03
C CYS A 587 -29.37 -1.66 32.96
N CYS A 588 -29.64 -2.94 32.67
CA CYS A 588 -28.97 -4.09 33.31
C CYS A 588 -29.15 -4.20 34.84
N VAL A 589 -30.35 -3.89 35.34
CA VAL A 589 -30.69 -3.98 36.78
C VAL A 589 -30.51 -5.41 37.31
N ASN A 590 -29.93 -5.55 38.51
CA ASN A 590 -29.62 -6.81 39.19
C ASN A 590 -28.59 -7.69 38.46
N SER A 591 -27.68 -7.10 37.69
CA SER A 591 -26.62 -7.83 36.99
C SER A 591 -25.22 -7.39 37.46
N THR A 592 -24.20 -8.17 37.10
CA THR A 592 -22.79 -7.84 37.38
C THR A 592 -22.30 -6.57 36.69
N VAL A 593 -23.02 -6.08 35.67
CA VAL A 593 -22.63 -4.91 34.89
C VAL A 593 -23.45 -3.65 35.21
N GLU A 594 -24.37 -3.71 36.16
CA GLU A 594 -25.27 -2.59 36.49
C GLU A 594 -24.50 -1.31 36.84
N ASP A 595 -23.44 -1.42 37.64
CA ASP A 595 -22.66 -0.28 38.12
C ASP A 595 -21.99 0.55 37.00
N PHE A 596 -21.77 -0.05 35.83
CA PHE A 596 -21.16 0.61 34.67
C PHE A 596 -22.15 1.43 33.83
N TYR A 597 -23.46 1.19 34.00
CA TYR A 597 -24.53 1.86 33.22
C TYR A 597 -25.41 2.79 34.07
N LYS A 598 -25.04 3.03 35.34
CA LYS A 598 -25.73 3.99 36.21
C LYS A 598 -25.55 5.42 35.73
N TYR A 599 -26.65 6.04 35.31
CA TYR A 599 -26.73 7.42 34.85
C TYR A 599 -27.51 8.28 35.84
N SER A 600 -26.89 9.38 36.30
CA SER A 600 -27.51 10.40 37.15
C SER A 600 -27.27 11.79 36.56
N ALA A 601 -28.33 12.59 36.46
CA ALA A 601 -28.29 13.94 35.89
C ALA A 601 -27.42 14.93 36.70
N ASN A 602 -27.19 14.66 38.00
CA ASN A 602 -26.42 15.52 38.90
C ASN A 602 -24.93 15.13 39.00
N GLY A 603 -24.51 14.14 38.21
CA GLY A 603 -23.15 13.58 38.22
C GLY A 603 -23.22 12.06 38.19
N SER A 604 -22.73 11.46 37.10
CA SER A 604 -22.53 10.01 37.00
C SER A 604 -21.42 9.56 37.94
N THR A 605 -21.51 8.33 38.44
CA THR A 605 -20.39 7.66 39.11
C THR A 605 -19.19 7.58 38.16
N VAL A 606 -17.96 7.51 38.68
CA VAL A 606 -16.73 7.42 37.87
C VAL A 606 -16.77 6.27 36.84
N LEU A 607 -17.52 5.21 37.14
CA LEU A 607 -17.68 4.02 36.30
C LEU A 607 -18.86 4.08 35.30
N GLY A 608 -19.78 5.04 35.47
CA GLY A 608 -21.10 5.05 34.82
C GLY A 608 -21.16 5.56 33.38
N TYR A 609 -20.05 5.60 32.62
CA TYR A 609 -19.99 6.21 31.28
C TYR A 609 -20.14 5.23 30.12
N TYR A 610 -20.31 3.92 30.37
CA TYR A 610 -20.37 2.91 29.32
C TYR A 610 -21.61 3.03 28.41
N TYR A 611 -22.65 3.78 28.83
CA TYR A 611 -23.81 4.07 27.97
C TYR A 611 -23.45 4.90 26.72
N LEU A 612 -22.30 5.58 26.71
CA LEU A 612 -21.79 6.32 25.55
C LEU A 612 -21.30 5.37 24.44
N ASN A 613 -20.95 4.14 24.81
CA ASN A 613 -20.47 3.13 23.90
C ASN A 613 -21.65 2.41 23.24
N ASN A 614 -22.23 3.07 22.24
CA ASN A 614 -23.39 2.58 21.53
C ASN A 614 -23.16 2.41 20.02
N PHE A 615 -24.14 1.79 19.36
CA PHE A 615 -24.21 1.62 17.91
C PHE A 615 -25.30 2.51 17.30
N ASP A 616 -25.54 3.70 17.87
CA ASP A 616 -26.56 4.62 17.33
C ASP A 616 -26.12 5.26 16.01
N ASN A 617 -24.82 5.44 15.79
CA ASN A 617 -24.28 6.08 14.59
C ASN A 617 -23.01 5.37 14.12
N LEU A 618 -22.64 5.55 12.85
CA LEU A 618 -21.44 4.93 12.29
C LEU A 618 -20.17 5.37 13.05
N LEU A 619 -20.09 6.63 13.45
CA LEU A 619 -18.93 7.16 14.17
C LEU A 619 -18.82 6.56 15.59
N THR A 620 -19.92 6.56 16.36
CA THR A 620 -19.92 5.96 17.71
C THR A 620 -19.69 4.46 17.63
N GLY A 621 -20.33 3.77 16.66
CA GLY A 621 -20.09 2.36 16.35
C GLY A 621 -18.62 2.06 15.98
N THR A 622 -17.96 2.94 15.22
CA THR A 622 -16.54 2.75 14.89
C THR A 622 -15.64 2.93 16.10
N ILE A 623 -15.94 3.89 16.98
CA ILE A 623 -15.18 4.12 18.22
C ILE A 623 -15.37 2.94 19.18
N THR A 624 -16.60 2.44 19.34
CA THR A 624 -16.85 1.26 20.18
C THR A 624 -16.12 0.02 19.66
N LEU A 625 -16.09 -0.21 18.34
CA LEU A 625 -15.30 -1.31 17.76
C LEU A 625 -13.79 -1.12 17.95
N PHE A 626 -13.30 0.12 17.91
CA PHE A 626 -11.92 0.42 18.25
C PHE A 626 -11.61 0.06 19.71
N GLU A 627 -12.47 0.44 20.66
CA GLU A 627 -12.32 0.07 22.07
C GLU A 627 -12.34 -1.45 22.27
N LEU A 628 -13.23 -2.16 21.58
CA LEU A 628 -13.28 -3.62 21.59
C LEU A 628 -12.00 -4.26 21.01
N THR A 629 -11.34 -3.61 20.04
CA THR A 629 -10.08 -4.09 19.46
C THR A 629 -8.90 -3.98 20.43
N VAL A 630 -8.97 -3.10 21.42
CA VAL A 630 -7.97 -3.02 22.50
C VAL A 630 -8.14 -4.19 23.50
N VAL A 631 -9.25 -4.93 23.43
CA VAL A 631 -9.53 -6.17 24.19
C VAL A 631 -9.74 -5.96 25.71
N ASN A 632 -9.60 -4.74 26.23
CA ASN A 632 -9.87 -4.47 27.64
C ASN A 632 -11.36 -4.24 27.90
N ASN A 633 -11.89 -4.76 29.02
CA ASN A 633 -13.28 -4.56 29.49
C ASN A 633 -14.40 -4.86 28.44
N TRP A 634 -14.08 -5.57 27.37
CA TRP A 634 -15.00 -5.83 26.25
C TRP A 634 -16.22 -6.67 26.66
N PHE A 635 -16.05 -7.56 27.65
CA PHE A 635 -17.12 -8.41 28.16
C PHE A 635 -18.24 -7.62 28.86
N ILE A 636 -17.95 -6.40 29.35
CA ILE A 636 -18.96 -5.51 29.96
C ILE A 636 -19.96 -5.08 28.89
N LEU A 637 -19.47 -4.69 27.72
CA LEU A 637 -20.29 -4.31 26.57
C LEU A 637 -21.05 -5.54 26.04
N MET A 638 -20.37 -6.68 25.90
CA MET A 638 -21.02 -7.91 25.45
C MET A 638 -22.18 -8.34 26.37
N ASN A 639 -21.96 -8.34 27.70
CA ASN A 639 -22.97 -8.76 28.65
C ASN A 639 -24.13 -7.77 28.76
N SER A 640 -23.90 -6.47 28.61
CA SER A 640 -24.98 -5.49 28.63
C SER A 640 -25.95 -5.68 27.45
N TYR A 641 -25.42 -5.82 26.23
CA TYR A 641 -26.24 -6.12 25.05
C TYR A 641 -26.89 -7.51 25.11
N ALA A 642 -26.27 -8.48 25.80
CA ALA A 642 -26.87 -9.79 26.02
C ALA A 642 -28.12 -9.73 26.92
N LEU A 643 -28.12 -8.84 27.90
CA LEU A 643 -29.23 -8.65 28.84
C LEU A 643 -30.35 -7.78 28.25
N VAL A 644 -30.01 -6.75 27.47
CA VAL A 644 -30.99 -5.80 26.92
C VAL A 644 -31.65 -6.31 25.64
N VAL A 645 -30.87 -6.88 24.72
CA VAL A 645 -31.36 -7.28 23.38
C VAL A 645 -31.71 -8.75 23.34
N SER A 646 -30.70 -9.61 23.48
CA SER A 646 -30.85 -11.06 23.42
C SER A 646 -29.53 -11.73 23.81
N PRO A 647 -29.54 -12.91 24.46
CA PRO A 647 -28.32 -13.68 24.74
C PRO A 647 -27.48 -14.00 23.50
N TRP A 648 -28.10 -14.07 22.31
CA TRP A 648 -27.43 -14.33 21.04
C TRP A 648 -26.53 -13.17 20.57
N SER A 649 -26.69 -11.96 21.12
CA SER A 649 -25.81 -10.82 20.80
C SER A 649 -24.35 -11.08 21.19
N ARG A 650 -24.10 -12.00 22.15
CA ARG A 650 -22.76 -12.46 22.50
C ARG A 650 -21.98 -12.99 21.30
N ALA A 651 -22.66 -13.66 20.37
CA ALA A 651 -22.05 -14.20 19.16
C ALA A 651 -21.45 -13.09 18.29
N TYR A 652 -22.07 -11.91 18.21
CA TYR A 652 -21.54 -10.77 17.46
C TYR A 652 -20.19 -10.31 18.04
N PHE A 653 -20.09 -10.12 19.35
CA PHE A 653 -18.86 -9.66 20.00
C PHE A 653 -17.75 -10.71 19.96
N MET A 654 -18.09 -11.98 20.17
CA MET A 654 -17.13 -13.09 20.05
C MET A 654 -16.61 -13.24 18.62
N LEU A 655 -17.48 -13.14 17.61
CA LEU A 655 -17.11 -13.20 16.20
C LEU A 655 -16.20 -12.02 15.83
N PHE A 656 -16.57 -10.81 16.27
CA PHE A 656 -15.74 -9.62 16.09
C PHE A 656 -14.35 -9.80 16.70
N TYR A 657 -14.25 -10.30 17.93
CA TYR A 657 -12.98 -10.61 18.58
C TYR A 657 -12.13 -11.59 17.74
N LEU A 658 -12.71 -12.71 17.29
CA LEU A 658 -11.98 -13.70 16.48
C LEU A 658 -11.46 -13.10 15.18
N PHE A 659 -12.29 -12.37 14.44
CA PHE A 659 -11.86 -11.71 13.19
C PHE A 659 -10.80 -10.64 13.42
N THR A 660 -11.01 -9.75 14.39
CA THR A 660 -10.04 -8.67 14.69
C THR A 660 -8.73 -9.22 15.20
N MET A 661 -8.73 -10.27 16.02
CA MET A 661 -7.52 -10.95 16.47
C MET A 661 -6.71 -11.48 15.28
N ILE A 662 -7.37 -12.18 14.34
CA ILE A 662 -6.69 -12.70 13.13
C ILE A 662 -6.14 -11.55 12.28
N VAL A 663 -6.94 -10.53 12.02
CA VAL A 663 -6.50 -9.40 11.18
C VAL A 663 -5.37 -8.61 11.86
N LEU A 664 -5.48 -8.32 13.16
CA LEU A 664 -4.48 -7.57 13.92
C LEU A 664 -3.15 -8.34 13.99
N THR A 665 -3.17 -9.65 14.21
CA THR A 665 -1.95 -10.47 14.24
C THR A 665 -1.24 -10.46 12.89
N ILE A 666 -1.98 -10.55 11.78
CA ILE A 666 -1.42 -10.43 10.42
C ILE A 666 -0.86 -9.03 10.15
N VAL A 667 -1.57 -7.96 10.56
CA VAL A 667 -1.09 -6.58 10.45
C VAL A 667 0.20 -6.39 11.22
N VAL A 668 0.24 -6.82 12.47
CA VAL A 668 1.44 -6.72 13.33
C VAL A 668 2.59 -7.53 12.73
N ALA A 669 2.35 -8.76 12.26
CA ALA A 669 3.34 -9.58 11.57
C ALA A 669 3.93 -8.86 10.34
N SER A 670 3.09 -8.29 9.49
CA SER A 670 3.53 -7.57 8.28
C SER A 670 4.40 -6.34 8.57
N VAL A 671 4.05 -5.58 9.60
CA VAL A 671 4.80 -4.38 10.00
C VAL A 671 6.12 -4.79 10.67
N LEU A 672 6.10 -5.81 11.53
CA LEU A 672 7.29 -6.32 12.20
C LEU A 672 8.30 -6.89 11.19
N GLU A 673 7.84 -7.61 10.18
CA GLU A 673 8.72 -8.16 9.14
C GLU A 673 9.42 -7.04 8.37
N ALA A 674 8.65 -6.07 7.89
CA ALA A 674 9.19 -4.93 7.15
C ALA A 674 10.16 -4.08 8.01
N PHE A 675 9.89 -3.96 9.32
CA PHE A 675 10.73 -3.23 10.26
C PHE A 675 12.01 -4.00 10.62
N ARG A 676 11.91 -5.31 10.92
CA ARG A 676 13.06 -6.19 11.16
C ARG A 676 13.98 -6.22 9.95
N PHE A 677 13.41 -6.41 8.77
CA PHE A 677 14.13 -6.39 7.51
C PHE A 677 14.95 -5.11 7.37
N ARG A 678 14.34 -3.93 7.57
CA ARG A 678 15.07 -2.67 7.41
C ARG A 678 16.16 -2.48 8.47
N ILE A 679 15.91 -2.91 9.71
CA ILE A 679 16.93 -2.85 10.76
C ILE A 679 18.11 -3.76 10.44
N GLN A 680 17.87 -4.98 9.98
CA GLN A 680 18.91 -5.92 9.59
C GLN A 680 19.72 -5.40 8.41
N TYR A 681 19.04 -4.92 7.35
CA TYR A 681 19.67 -4.31 6.19
C TYR A 681 20.61 -3.16 6.61
N LYS A 682 20.10 -2.24 7.44
CA LYS A 682 20.90 -1.10 7.91
C LYS A 682 22.08 -1.46 8.82
N ARG A 683 22.03 -2.62 9.48
CA ARG A 683 23.18 -3.12 10.25
C ARG A 683 24.26 -3.70 9.34
N GLN A 684 23.89 -4.25 8.20
CA GLN A 684 24.81 -4.87 7.25
C GLN A 684 25.43 -3.84 6.29
N THR A 685 24.71 -2.78 5.93
CA THR A 685 25.21 -1.76 4.98
C THR A 685 25.63 -0.48 5.68
N SER A 686 26.85 -0.01 5.41
CA SER A 686 27.28 1.34 5.80
C SER A 686 26.51 2.42 5.02
N LYS A 687 26.43 3.65 5.56
CA LYS A 687 25.77 4.78 4.85
C LYS A 687 26.40 5.05 3.48
N ARG A 688 27.74 4.98 3.41
CA ARG A 688 28.49 5.22 2.17
C ARG A 688 28.20 4.15 1.12
N GLU A 689 28.13 2.90 1.56
CA GLU A 689 27.75 1.78 0.71
C GLU A 689 26.29 1.92 0.25
N GLU A 690 25.37 2.33 1.14
CA GLU A 690 23.97 2.58 0.78
C GLU A 690 23.83 3.69 -0.27
N GLU A 691 24.60 4.78 -0.16
CA GLU A 691 24.64 5.87 -1.14
C GLU A 691 25.25 5.40 -2.47
N GLN A 692 26.42 4.75 -2.45
CA GLN A 692 27.04 4.17 -3.65
C GLN A 692 26.15 3.12 -4.33
N MET A 693 25.31 2.44 -3.58
CA MET A 693 24.39 1.44 -4.11
C MET A 693 23.10 2.02 -4.72
N LEU A 694 22.76 3.27 -4.41
CA LEU A 694 21.58 3.97 -4.93
C LEU A 694 21.94 4.90 -6.09
N HIS A 695 23.21 5.23 -6.23
CA HIS A 695 23.76 6.07 -7.28
C HIS A 695 24.46 5.19 -8.32
N GLU A 696 24.09 5.38 -9.57
CA GLU A 696 24.80 4.80 -10.71
C GLU A 696 25.42 5.92 -11.52
N GLU A 697 26.73 5.84 -11.69
CA GLU A 697 27.47 6.80 -12.48
C GLU A 697 27.56 6.29 -13.91
N VAL A 698 27.09 7.10 -14.85
CA VAL A 698 27.18 6.81 -16.28
C VAL A 698 27.92 7.95 -16.96
N ASP A 699 29.05 7.60 -17.54
CA ASP A 699 29.87 8.52 -18.31
C ASP A 699 29.41 8.51 -19.77
N LEU A 700 29.07 9.67 -20.33
CA LEU A 700 28.65 9.82 -21.71
C LEU A 700 29.70 10.60 -22.51
N LYS A 701 30.26 9.98 -23.55
CA LYS A 701 31.11 10.65 -24.55
C LYS A 701 30.28 11.03 -25.76
N TRP A 702 30.60 12.19 -26.34
CA TRP A 702 29.94 12.68 -27.55
C TRP A 702 30.15 11.75 -28.76
N GLU A 703 31.36 11.26 -28.96
CA GLU A 703 31.72 10.35 -30.06
C GLU A 703 30.96 9.02 -29.99
N GLU A 704 30.88 8.46 -28.78
CA GLU A 704 30.09 7.25 -28.54
C GLU A 704 28.64 7.52 -28.87
N MET A 705 28.04 8.65 -28.43
CA MET A 705 26.66 9.05 -28.72
C MET A 705 26.32 9.11 -30.22
N GLN A 706 27.25 9.63 -31.03
CA GLN A 706 27.06 9.80 -32.47
C GLN A 706 26.99 8.47 -33.23
N ALA A 707 27.54 7.38 -32.69
CA ALA A 707 27.62 6.09 -33.38
C ALA A 707 26.30 5.29 -33.48
N TRP A 708 25.30 5.63 -32.67
CA TRP A 708 24.11 4.82 -32.40
C TRP A 708 22.83 5.66 -32.32
N VAL A 709 22.94 6.98 -32.09
CA VAL A 709 21.84 7.93 -32.29
C VAL A 709 21.80 8.32 -33.77
N GLN A 710 20.81 7.82 -34.50
CA GLN A 710 20.65 8.08 -35.95
C GLN A 710 19.99 9.45 -36.24
N ASP A 711 19.19 9.98 -35.30
CA ASP A 711 18.45 11.22 -35.50
C ASP A 711 19.29 12.48 -35.25
N PHE A 712 19.58 13.22 -36.32
CA PHE A 712 20.37 14.45 -36.27
C PHE A 712 19.73 15.53 -35.39
N GLN A 713 18.40 15.67 -35.42
CA GLN A 713 17.67 16.64 -34.60
C GLN A 713 17.75 16.33 -33.10
N LEU A 714 17.72 15.04 -32.73
CA LEU A 714 17.89 14.61 -31.35
C LEU A 714 19.31 14.92 -30.86
N LEU A 715 20.30 14.63 -31.70
CA LEU A 715 21.70 14.89 -31.43
C LEU A 715 21.95 16.38 -31.17
N GLU A 716 21.36 17.26 -31.97
CA GLU A 716 21.51 18.71 -31.83
C GLU A 716 20.86 19.26 -30.55
N ARG A 717 19.71 18.71 -30.13
CA ARG A 717 19.10 19.04 -28.83
C ARG A 717 19.96 18.62 -27.65
N LEU A 718 20.58 17.44 -27.74
CA LEU A 718 21.46 16.91 -26.70
C LEU A 718 22.79 17.66 -26.60
N ARG A 719 23.23 18.33 -27.67
CA ARG A 719 24.47 19.12 -27.71
C ARG A 719 24.51 20.23 -26.65
N ALA A 720 23.37 20.79 -26.27
CA ALA A 720 23.29 21.84 -25.25
C ALA A 720 23.63 21.34 -23.84
N ASP A 721 23.41 20.05 -23.58
CA ASP A 721 23.59 19.42 -22.26
C ASP A 721 24.97 18.75 -22.09
N LEU A 722 25.78 18.68 -23.16
CA LEU A 722 27.06 17.98 -23.21
C LEU A 722 28.22 18.92 -23.57
N VAL A 723 29.37 18.70 -22.94
CA VAL A 723 30.61 19.43 -23.26
C VAL A 723 31.23 18.82 -24.53
N VAL A 724 31.30 19.61 -25.60
CA VAL A 724 31.91 19.17 -26.88
C VAL A 724 33.38 18.83 -26.67
N GLY A 725 33.74 17.55 -26.86
CA GLY A 725 35.11 17.05 -26.69
C GLY A 725 35.46 16.58 -25.26
N GLY A 726 34.50 16.57 -24.33
CA GLY A 726 34.68 16.06 -22.96
C GLY A 726 33.82 14.84 -22.62
N THR A 727 34.10 14.19 -21.49
CA THR A 727 33.21 13.21 -20.85
C THR A 727 32.22 13.93 -19.95
N ALA A 728 30.92 13.76 -20.20
CA ALA A 728 29.88 14.25 -19.30
C ALA A 728 29.44 13.10 -18.38
N THR A 729 29.58 13.29 -17.09
CA THR A 729 29.24 12.29 -16.07
C THR A 729 27.85 12.58 -15.49
N PHE A 730 26.98 11.57 -15.53
CA PHE A 730 25.64 11.65 -15.00
C PHE A 730 25.45 10.65 -13.86
N ILE A 731 24.69 11.06 -12.85
CA ILE A 731 24.38 10.24 -11.68
C ILE A 731 22.89 9.89 -11.74
N GLY A 732 22.61 8.60 -11.95
CA GLY A 732 21.30 7.99 -11.84
C GLY A 732 20.98 7.67 -10.39
N CYS A 733 19.96 8.30 -9.82
CA CYS A 733 19.51 8.05 -8.45
C CYS A 733 18.30 7.11 -8.43
N ARG A 734 18.41 5.97 -7.75
CA ARG A 734 17.29 5.05 -7.50
C ARG A 734 16.39 5.54 -6.36
N PRO A 735 15.05 5.47 -6.51
CA PRO A 735 14.14 5.77 -5.42
C PRO A 735 14.24 4.70 -4.33
N ARG A 736 14.17 5.13 -3.07
CA ARG A 736 14.15 4.23 -1.90
C ARG A 736 12.78 3.59 -1.76
N ASN A 737 12.52 2.52 -2.50
CA ASN A 737 11.25 1.81 -2.51
C ASN A 737 11.37 0.39 -1.93
N ARG A 738 10.24 -0.17 -1.47
CA ARG A 738 10.16 -1.54 -0.91
C ARG A 738 10.64 -2.61 -1.89
N GLU A 739 10.31 -2.48 -3.18
CA GLU A 739 10.69 -3.46 -4.21
C GLU A 739 12.21 -3.56 -4.38
N VAL A 740 12.93 -2.42 -4.42
CA VAL A 740 14.40 -2.37 -4.50
C VAL A 740 15.03 -3.11 -3.33
N LEU A 741 14.45 -2.95 -2.15
CA LEU A 741 14.89 -3.61 -0.93
C LEU A 741 14.59 -5.11 -0.93
N GLN A 742 13.40 -5.52 -1.37
CA GLN A 742 13.01 -6.93 -1.48
C GLN A 742 13.86 -7.69 -2.50
N ARG A 743 14.18 -7.08 -3.66
CA ARG A 743 15.08 -7.68 -4.66
C ARG A 743 16.46 -8.01 -4.07
N ARG A 744 16.95 -7.20 -3.14
CA ARG A 744 18.23 -7.44 -2.46
C ARG A 744 18.13 -8.51 -1.39
N MET A 745 17.01 -8.57 -0.66
CA MET A 745 16.75 -9.63 0.32
C MET A 745 16.81 -11.01 -0.32
N TYR A 746 16.11 -11.16 -1.44
CA TYR A 746 15.95 -12.43 -2.14
C TYR A 746 16.97 -12.61 -3.27
N ARG A 747 18.13 -11.92 -3.25
CA ARG A 747 19.05 -11.92 -4.40
C ARG A 747 19.46 -13.33 -4.84
N THR A 748 19.85 -14.17 -3.90
CA THR A 748 20.24 -15.57 -4.15
C THR A 748 19.06 -16.39 -4.65
N GLU A 749 17.88 -16.21 -4.05
CA GLU A 749 16.66 -16.93 -4.44
C GLU A 749 16.15 -16.47 -5.82
N ILE A 750 16.32 -15.20 -6.18
CA ILE A 750 15.95 -14.66 -7.50
C ILE A 750 16.78 -15.34 -8.59
N GLU A 751 18.08 -15.53 -8.39
CA GLU A 751 18.91 -16.24 -9.37
C GLU A 751 18.43 -17.68 -9.59
N GLU A 752 18.01 -18.36 -8.52
CA GLU A 752 17.40 -19.69 -8.61
C GLU A 752 16.05 -19.65 -9.34
N TRP A 753 15.17 -18.73 -8.98
CA TRP A 753 13.86 -18.58 -9.65
C TRP A 753 14.00 -18.23 -11.13
N MET A 754 15.01 -17.44 -11.49
CA MET A 754 15.31 -17.11 -12.89
C MET A 754 15.77 -18.34 -13.65
N LYS A 755 16.69 -19.14 -13.09
CA LYS A 755 17.14 -20.40 -13.69
C LYS A 755 15.99 -21.39 -13.88
N GLU A 756 15.11 -21.52 -12.88
CA GLU A 756 13.92 -22.36 -12.98
C GLU A 756 12.98 -21.88 -14.10
N ALA A 757 12.76 -20.57 -14.21
CA ALA A 757 11.94 -19.99 -15.27
C ALA A 757 12.54 -20.19 -16.68
N ASP A 758 13.86 -20.04 -16.80
CA ASP A 758 14.58 -20.34 -18.04
C ASP A 758 14.44 -21.81 -18.47
N LEU A 759 14.42 -22.73 -17.49
CA LEU A 759 14.20 -24.15 -17.76
C LEU A 759 12.76 -24.41 -18.23
N THR A 760 11.76 -23.78 -17.60
CA THR A 760 10.36 -23.92 -18.01
C THR A 760 10.11 -23.35 -19.40
N ASP A 761 10.67 -22.18 -19.72
CA ASP A 761 10.54 -21.56 -21.04
C ASP A 761 11.12 -22.48 -22.14
N LYS A 762 12.27 -23.14 -21.86
CA LYS A 762 12.90 -24.09 -22.78
C LYS A 762 12.06 -25.35 -23.01
N LEU A 763 11.36 -25.85 -21.99
CA LEU A 763 10.47 -27.01 -22.11
C LEU A 763 9.23 -26.68 -22.96
N GLU A 764 8.66 -25.48 -22.78
CA GLU A 764 7.53 -25.01 -23.59
C GLU A 764 7.92 -24.81 -25.06
N HIS A 765 9.10 -24.25 -25.35
CA HIS A 765 9.54 -24.02 -26.73
C HIS A 765 10.14 -25.27 -27.40
N GLY A 766 10.73 -26.20 -26.62
CA GLY A 766 11.31 -27.45 -27.11
C GLY A 766 10.29 -28.52 -27.51
N SER A 767 9.04 -28.41 -27.05
CA SER A 767 7.93 -29.32 -27.43
C SER A 767 7.15 -28.86 -28.67
N GLY A 768 7.49 -27.70 -29.25
CA GLY A 768 6.82 -27.11 -30.42
C GLY A 768 7.06 -27.79 -31.78
N GLY A 769 7.83 -28.89 -31.83
CA GLY A 769 8.04 -29.70 -33.04
C GLY A 769 6.90 -30.69 -33.36
N MET A 770 5.84 -30.72 -32.54
CA MET A 770 4.69 -31.61 -32.73
C MET A 770 3.41 -30.86 -32.37
N ARG A 771 3.00 -29.91 -33.21
CA ARG A 771 1.65 -29.33 -33.18
C ARG A 771 0.84 -29.92 -34.31
N ASP A 772 -0.12 -30.76 -33.95
CA ASP A 772 -1.54 -30.50 -34.13
C ASP A 772 -2.31 -31.47 -33.20
N GLU A 773 -3.44 -31.04 -32.64
CA GLU A 773 -4.39 -31.81 -31.79
C GLU A 773 -4.31 -31.75 -30.24
N ASN A 774 -3.48 -30.94 -29.58
CA ASN A 774 -3.53 -30.83 -28.10
C ASN A 774 -3.52 -29.39 -27.55
N GLU A 775 -4.48 -28.57 -27.98
CA GLU A 775 -4.77 -27.27 -27.34
C GLU A 775 -5.57 -27.38 -26.01
N GLU A 776 -5.82 -28.59 -25.50
CA GLU A 776 -6.55 -28.81 -24.24
C GLU A 776 -5.67 -29.15 -23.02
N ARG A 777 -4.33 -29.06 -23.11
CA ARG A 777 -3.43 -29.22 -21.95
C ARG A 777 -2.61 -27.98 -21.63
N ILE A 778 -3.29 -26.86 -21.45
CA ILE A 778 -2.75 -25.75 -20.63
C ILE A 778 -3.12 -26.08 -19.18
N ILE A 779 -2.28 -26.86 -18.49
CA ILE A 779 -2.46 -27.19 -17.08
C ILE A 779 -1.41 -26.45 -16.23
N ASN A 780 -1.93 -25.51 -15.44
CA ASN A 780 -1.55 -25.17 -14.06
C ASN A 780 -0.24 -24.44 -13.73
N TYR A 781 -0.12 -23.21 -14.22
CA TYR A 781 0.31 -22.10 -13.34
C TYR A 781 -0.81 -21.08 -13.06
N ASP A 782 -1.87 -21.06 -13.88
CA ASP A 782 -2.95 -20.06 -13.79
C ASP A 782 -4.14 -20.44 -12.90
N GLN A 783 -4.31 -21.73 -12.56
CA GLN A 783 -5.51 -22.20 -11.84
C GLN A 783 -5.41 -22.08 -10.31
N ILE A 784 -4.25 -21.70 -9.76
CA ILE A 784 -4.08 -21.40 -8.32
C ILE A 784 -4.44 -19.94 -8.00
N ILE A 785 -4.71 -19.10 -9.01
CA ILE A 785 -4.89 -17.66 -8.79
C ILE A 785 -6.27 -17.33 -8.19
N LEU A 786 -7.29 -18.20 -8.30
CA LEU A 786 -8.59 -17.99 -7.66
C LEU A 786 -9.36 -19.32 -7.37
N GLY A 787 -9.06 -19.99 -6.26
CA GLY A 787 -9.99 -20.81 -5.45
C GLY A 787 -10.59 -22.11 -6.02
N GLY A 788 -10.10 -23.24 -5.52
CA GLY A 788 -10.77 -24.55 -5.41
C GLY A 788 -10.12 -25.32 -4.24
N PRO A 789 -10.85 -26.16 -3.48
CA PRO A 789 -10.26 -26.95 -2.40
C PRO A 789 -9.36 -28.05 -3.00
N LEU A 790 -8.18 -28.23 -2.40
CA LEU A 790 -7.26 -29.33 -2.72
C LEU A 790 -7.84 -30.62 -2.12
N THR A 791 -8.29 -31.54 -2.97
CA THR A 791 -8.57 -32.94 -2.61
C THR A 791 -7.69 -33.87 -3.43
N GLY A 792 -7.01 -34.81 -2.76
CA GLY A 792 -6.20 -35.91 -3.32
C GLY A 792 -4.70 -35.70 -3.10
N GLU A 793 -4.11 -36.28 -2.04
CA GLU A 793 -3.37 -37.57 -2.09
C GLU A 793 -2.23 -37.51 -3.13
N GLY A 794 -0.94 -37.53 -2.81
CA GLY A 794 -0.21 -38.12 -1.69
C GLY A 794 1.02 -38.74 -2.36
N ASP A 795 2.19 -38.13 -2.24
CA ASP A 795 3.45 -38.81 -2.59
C ASP A 795 4.63 -38.20 -1.82
N SER A 796 5.34 -39.12 -1.18
CA SER A 796 6.44 -38.95 -0.26
C SER A 796 7.73 -38.54 -0.96
N TYR A 797 8.34 -37.43 -0.54
CA TYR A 797 9.73 -37.11 -0.82
C TYR A 797 10.60 -37.36 0.42
N GLN A 798 11.16 -38.56 0.50
CA GLN A 798 12.40 -38.84 1.23
C GLN A 798 13.55 -38.69 0.24
N HIS A 799 14.40 -37.67 0.40
CA HIS A 799 15.81 -37.78 0.03
C HIS A 799 16.64 -36.92 0.99
N ALA A 800 17.26 -37.61 1.94
CA ALA A 800 18.31 -37.09 2.79
C ALA A 800 19.58 -36.91 1.94
N VAL A 801 20.19 -35.73 2.05
CA VAL A 801 21.57 -35.47 1.60
C VAL A 801 22.50 -35.92 2.73
N PRO A 802 23.50 -36.79 2.48
CA PRO A 802 24.47 -37.15 3.49
C PRO A 802 25.48 -36.01 3.67
N ILE A 803 25.68 -35.62 4.92
CA ILE A 803 26.77 -34.77 5.37
C ILE A 803 28.04 -35.63 5.39
N ASN A 804 29.07 -35.17 4.70
CA ASN A 804 30.47 -35.47 4.99
C ASN A 804 31.24 -34.15 5.03
#